data_AF-A0A8J4Q307-F1
#
_entry.id   AF-A0A8J4Q307-F1
#
_cell.length_a   1.000
_cell.length_b   1.000
_cell.length_c   1.000
_cell.angle_alpha   90.00
_cell.angle_beta   90.00
_cell.angle_gamma   90.00
#
_symmetry.space_group_name_H-M   'P 1'
#
loop_
_entity.id
_entity.type
_entity.pdbx_description
1 polymer ?
#
loop_
_entity_poly.entity_id
_entity_poly.type
_entity_poly.pdbx_seq_one_letter_code
_entity_poly.pdbx_strand_id
1 'polypeptide(L)'
;MSSPIKIVGASTTGESGLWMNGTKGQYTITSNYINMWVMDKTELRFPFTFNSWRMTSSQDVEKLKLYVTSILPGTTVVIIVTGLLPYTDVNLFRFLAAIGSTKMNQLGTNSYSSYCLLGKKGSAGTIPAFEKIGDSSVAPVVVDTVLLSSDSWWTKIIKVAVGEFFNINLNGVPLNLSFLQGLNILTFTQDFKLETFKSFDVAAEPSFAPDMCANYLKSINSSTLTYIATKGDVRSGLNQAVLTELNNYGSHYITDFLNNPTRNGWFMLGRKNHANTLCEASSNGDSNGIYFNDITDPEKRNGDANSKDGDICFGLDSNNRASQTYNNLITIDDFIKLYSLHTGTGFLVVTVSQVTGLMISNDNYQVGQGDATNRMISKIESVTVGTIVLVIASKLDVNFVLDNNLANALASIGGCYSYSLTKDASYVLIGRKGAPSGSVPEAISFTGAVSSFSHFNYKTMLTSPFLEITLKSLTNKLVVGESDNNQEYSFTINGVNVPSSNQLGINVMLIEPMNGEIILSRNYSPQSIQSNSDQLSQLIESLPDKHYVFISCDNESGTRLNDRFKNTISKHLSNRSLVQTLENGSYCTIGQINRAEQQRSLFIENFTNDTDSTICSVRIPLGHLYHEIKGNSFSVNANQNSSTITLNGKSIIGKNEILSCDGLNVVVLEPNTREPKHFQYDVISHQTLWTEFNRMITTLPIGTVVAIAIQKSRGPFPSDQSIAIDREIAFNLIGSCQFTSLDENESFALIGYKGTSPGCALEQKSLSSAAVASMEPPQDEVVYETKSTDKTLFNVPLFQGLQKLMKPVSTLEIENATGHVYGIEPAYSFKSVTIPRNLGVGVKRALIVGMSYNYSAAGRYRDADYIARQHAQALVSCGYIDSADSIKIMTETNTQTNMTPTYTNISNQITTWLQSTSNSGDSIYLAFIGRGFTTVFNKSDEDNFQGGYTFLANDGKTLQFVIYSNFQALFNSIPSTVNRSVLVDSSYSTEIALPNNYSPSNYVNNTNIISSLSFNQKPFISQQSCGFVEALNIIMAEQNRAGLPLLTYDNIITKLTNNPLYIGGQLPQLFASTPYKIFLA
;
A
#
# COMPACT_ATOMS: atom_id res chain seq x y z
N MET A 1 -2.92 -24.82 -22.45
CA MET A 1 -3.27 -25.00 -23.89
C MET A 1 -4.01 -23.77 -24.37
N SER A 2 -3.64 -23.21 -25.51
CA SER A 2 -4.28 -22.01 -26.05
C SER A 2 -5.51 -22.41 -26.89
N SER A 3 -6.69 -21.88 -26.61
CA SER A 3 -7.93 -22.20 -27.34
C SER A 3 -8.34 -21.02 -28.23
N PRO A 4 -8.24 -21.12 -29.58
CA PRO A 4 -8.78 -20.09 -30.47
C PRO A 4 -10.26 -19.78 -30.17
N ILE A 5 -10.56 -18.50 -30.05
CA ILE A 5 -11.90 -17.94 -29.88
C ILE A 5 -12.21 -17.00 -31.03
N LYS A 6 -13.38 -17.19 -31.63
CA LYS A 6 -13.93 -16.31 -32.65
C LYS A 6 -15.31 -15.82 -32.23
N ILE A 7 -15.54 -14.52 -32.34
CA ILE A 7 -16.80 -13.86 -32.03
C ILE A 7 -17.30 -13.22 -33.32
N VAL A 8 -18.56 -13.44 -33.68
CA VAL A 8 -19.15 -12.87 -34.90
C VAL A 8 -20.48 -12.20 -34.56
N GLY A 9 -20.62 -10.92 -34.89
CA GLY A 9 -21.88 -10.17 -34.89
C GLY A 9 -22.33 -9.82 -36.31
N ALA A 10 -23.48 -10.33 -36.73
CA ALA A 10 -24.06 -10.17 -38.07
C ALA A 10 -25.58 -9.93 -37.99
N SER A 11 -26.13 -9.01 -38.79
CA SER A 11 -27.54 -8.57 -38.65
C SER A 11 -28.54 -9.30 -39.54
N THR A 12 -28.13 -9.85 -40.70
CA THR A 12 -29.12 -10.25 -41.73
C THR A 12 -28.85 -11.54 -42.50
N THR A 13 -27.61 -12.05 -42.58
CA THR A 13 -27.31 -13.28 -43.35
C THR A 13 -26.18 -14.17 -42.79
N GLY A 14 -25.44 -13.70 -41.79
CA GLY A 14 -24.38 -14.46 -41.13
C GLY A 14 -24.84 -15.08 -39.82
N GLU A 15 -24.34 -16.27 -39.51
CA GLU A 15 -24.46 -16.80 -38.16
C GLU A 15 -23.70 -15.88 -37.19
N SER A 16 -24.42 -15.21 -36.28
CA SER A 16 -23.80 -14.60 -35.10
C SER A 16 -23.51 -15.69 -34.07
N GLY A 17 -22.45 -15.54 -33.29
CA GLY A 17 -22.08 -16.54 -32.29
C GLY A 17 -20.77 -16.30 -31.58
N LEU A 18 -20.49 -17.20 -30.64
CA LEU A 18 -19.19 -17.43 -30.04
C LEU A 18 -18.72 -18.82 -30.45
N TRP A 19 -17.56 -18.90 -31.09
CA TRP A 19 -16.88 -20.16 -31.43
C TRP A 19 -15.65 -20.31 -30.55
N MET A 20 -15.44 -21.50 -30.04
CA MET A 20 -14.24 -21.89 -29.32
C MET A 20 -13.70 -23.18 -29.92
N ASN A 21 -12.44 -23.19 -30.33
CA ASN A 21 -11.81 -24.33 -31.03
C ASN A 21 -12.64 -24.82 -32.23
N GLY A 22 -13.20 -23.87 -33.00
CA GLY A 22 -14.06 -24.17 -34.15
C GLY A 22 -15.49 -24.62 -33.82
N THR A 23 -15.82 -24.86 -32.54
CA THR A 23 -17.16 -25.27 -32.11
C THR A 23 -17.99 -24.06 -31.69
N LYS A 24 -19.17 -23.89 -32.29
CA LYS A 24 -20.12 -22.82 -31.95
C LYS A 24 -20.86 -23.14 -30.65
N GLY A 25 -20.99 -22.17 -29.75
CA GLY A 25 -21.86 -22.28 -28.59
C GLY A 25 -23.34 -22.40 -29.00
N GLN A 26 -24.10 -23.26 -28.32
CA GLN A 26 -25.52 -23.52 -28.62
C GLN A 26 -26.45 -22.44 -28.03
N TYR A 27 -26.15 -21.16 -28.26
CA TYR A 27 -26.90 -20.04 -27.71
C TYR A 27 -27.50 -19.17 -28.83
N THR A 28 -28.78 -18.84 -28.72
CA THR A 28 -29.47 -17.95 -29.65
C THR A 28 -29.19 -16.49 -29.28
N ILE A 29 -28.47 -15.80 -30.15
CA ILE A 29 -28.23 -14.35 -30.00
C ILE A 29 -29.51 -13.60 -30.31
N THR A 30 -29.90 -12.73 -29.39
CA THR A 30 -31.07 -11.87 -29.55
C THR A 30 -30.64 -10.51 -30.07
N SER A 31 -31.28 -10.03 -31.14
CA SER A 31 -31.00 -8.71 -31.70
C SER A 31 -31.55 -7.58 -30.82
N ASN A 32 -30.82 -6.47 -30.76
CA ASN A 32 -31.00 -5.28 -29.92
C ASN A 32 -30.80 -5.54 -28.42
N TYR A 33 -30.06 -6.61 -28.08
CA TYR A 33 -29.73 -7.01 -26.71
C TYR A 33 -28.22 -7.01 -26.52
N ILE A 34 -27.80 -6.88 -25.25
CA ILE A 34 -26.46 -7.21 -24.81
C ILE A 34 -26.45 -8.71 -24.53
N ASN A 35 -25.82 -9.48 -25.41
CA ASN A 35 -25.66 -10.93 -25.28
C ASN A 35 -24.28 -11.17 -24.64
N MET A 36 -24.27 -11.76 -23.45
CA MET A 36 -23.07 -11.88 -22.62
C MET A 36 -22.79 -13.33 -22.27
N TRP A 37 -21.55 -13.76 -22.49
CA TRP A 37 -21.02 -15.03 -21.99
C TRP A 37 -20.01 -14.76 -20.89
N VAL A 38 -20.13 -15.46 -19.77
CA VAL A 38 -19.20 -15.37 -18.64
C VAL A 38 -18.55 -16.72 -18.46
N MET A 39 -17.22 -16.75 -18.44
CA MET A 39 -16.48 -18.01 -18.38
C MET A 39 -16.78 -18.77 -17.08
N ASP A 40 -17.31 -19.99 -17.22
CA ASP A 40 -17.66 -20.90 -16.14
C ASP A 40 -16.89 -22.22 -16.33
N LYS A 41 -15.96 -22.50 -15.42
CA LYS A 41 -15.06 -23.66 -15.50
C LYS A 41 -15.75 -25.00 -15.24
N THR A 42 -17.02 -25.00 -14.85
CA THR A 42 -17.77 -26.25 -14.60
C THR A 42 -18.19 -26.96 -15.90
N GLU A 43 -18.30 -26.26 -17.03
CA GLU A 43 -18.65 -26.89 -18.30
C GLU A 43 -17.43 -27.36 -19.10
N LEU A 44 -17.37 -28.67 -19.40
CA LEU A 44 -16.20 -29.30 -20.03
C LEU A 44 -16.04 -29.01 -21.54
N ARG A 45 -17.12 -28.64 -22.25
CA ARG A 45 -17.09 -28.47 -23.72
C ARG A 45 -17.14 -27.01 -24.16
N PHE A 46 -17.89 -26.17 -23.46
CA PHE A 46 -18.03 -24.75 -23.75
C PHE A 46 -18.18 -24.00 -22.41
N PRO A 47 -17.07 -23.59 -21.78
CA PRO A 47 -17.03 -23.14 -20.38
C PRO A 47 -17.59 -21.73 -20.23
N PHE A 48 -18.86 -21.52 -20.58
CA PHE A 48 -19.50 -20.22 -20.57
C PHE A 48 -20.98 -20.31 -20.20
N THR A 49 -21.38 -19.53 -19.20
CA THR A 49 -22.79 -19.23 -18.93
C THR A 49 -23.24 -18.08 -19.81
N PHE A 50 -24.46 -18.17 -20.36
CA PHE A 50 -25.02 -17.18 -21.29
C PHE A 50 -26.18 -16.42 -20.65
N ASN A 51 -26.16 -15.09 -20.77
CA ASN A 51 -27.26 -14.21 -20.38
C ASN A 51 -27.49 -13.14 -21.45
N SER A 52 -28.74 -12.74 -21.67
CA SER A 52 -29.08 -11.68 -22.61
C SER A 52 -29.93 -10.59 -21.94
N TRP A 53 -29.66 -9.34 -22.30
CA TRP A 53 -30.24 -8.19 -21.63
C TRP A 53 -30.79 -7.18 -22.65
N ARG A 54 -32.09 -6.87 -22.56
CA ARG A 54 -32.71 -5.81 -23.35
C ARG A 54 -32.54 -4.48 -22.63
N MET A 55 -31.82 -3.55 -23.22
CA MET A 55 -31.67 -2.21 -22.64
C MET A 55 -32.83 -1.34 -23.12
N THR A 56 -33.86 -1.16 -22.29
CA THR A 56 -35.00 -0.27 -22.61
C THR A 56 -35.12 0.91 -21.66
N SER A 57 -34.40 0.89 -20.55
CA SER A 57 -34.47 1.88 -19.49
C SER A 57 -33.18 1.89 -18.65
N SER A 58 -33.00 2.93 -17.82
CA SER A 58 -31.95 2.98 -16.80
C SER A 58 -32.04 1.85 -15.77
N GLN A 59 -33.24 1.31 -15.52
CA GLN A 59 -33.41 0.17 -14.62
C GLN A 59 -32.77 -1.11 -15.18
N ASP A 60 -32.80 -1.31 -16.50
CA ASP A 60 -32.15 -2.45 -17.14
C ASP A 60 -30.63 -2.36 -17.06
N VAL A 61 -30.09 -1.13 -17.17
CA VAL A 61 -28.68 -0.81 -16.95
C VAL A 61 -28.26 -1.17 -15.52
N GLU A 62 -29.06 -0.80 -14.51
CA GLU A 62 -28.77 -1.15 -13.10
C GLU A 62 -28.78 -2.66 -12.85
N LYS A 63 -29.69 -3.42 -13.48
CA LYS A 63 -29.69 -4.88 -13.33
C LYS A 63 -28.46 -5.52 -14.00
N LEU A 64 -28.09 -5.07 -15.21
CA LEU A 64 -26.88 -5.55 -15.88
C LEU A 64 -25.62 -5.18 -15.09
N LYS A 65 -25.58 -3.98 -14.51
CA LYS A 65 -24.52 -3.53 -13.62
C LYS A 65 -24.40 -4.45 -12.40
N LEU A 66 -25.49 -4.82 -11.74
CA LEU A 66 -25.48 -5.79 -10.63
C LEU A 66 -24.96 -7.18 -11.08
N TYR A 67 -25.29 -7.59 -12.31
CA TYR A 67 -24.76 -8.83 -12.88
C TYR A 67 -23.25 -8.76 -13.15
N VAL A 68 -22.75 -7.71 -13.83
CA VAL A 68 -21.31 -7.51 -14.10
C VAL A 68 -20.49 -7.39 -12.82
N THR A 69 -21.10 -6.78 -11.81
CA THR A 69 -20.61 -6.67 -10.42
C THR A 69 -20.49 -8.04 -9.75
N SER A 70 -21.39 -8.98 -10.06
CA SER A 70 -21.31 -10.34 -9.52
C SER A 70 -20.20 -11.20 -10.12
N ILE A 71 -19.68 -10.82 -11.30
CA ILE A 71 -18.60 -11.53 -11.99
C ILE A 71 -17.30 -11.34 -11.22
N LEU A 72 -16.61 -12.45 -10.92
CA LEU A 72 -15.32 -12.38 -10.24
C LEU A 72 -14.26 -11.67 -11.10
N PRO A 73 -13.38 -10.88 -10.48
CA PRO A 73 -12.22 -10.34 -11.16
C PRO A 73 -11.38 -11.42 -11.85
N GLY A 74 -10.83 -11.09 -13.02
CA GLY A 74 -10.06 -12.01 -13.87
C GLY A 74 -10.90 -12.95 -14.72
N THR A 75 -12.22 -13.03 -14.50
CA THR A 75 -13.13 -13.84 -15.32
C THR A 75 -13.22 -13.26 -16.73
N THR A 76 -13.06 -14.12 -17.72
CA THR A 76 -13.25 -13.77 -19.14
C THR A 76 -14.73 -13.53 -19.41
N VAL A 77 -15.03 -12.42 -20.07
CA VAL A 77 -16.39 -12.06 -20.48
C VAL A 77 -16.39 -11.77 -21.98
N VAL A 78 -17.36 -12.36 -22.68
CA VAL A 78 -17.66 -12.07 -24.09
C VAL A 78 -18.95 -11.29 -24.15
N ILE A 79 -18.98 -10.23 -24.95
CA ILE A 79 -20.20 -9.46 -25.24
C ILE A 79 -20.40 -9.40 -26.75
N ILE A 80 -21.63 -9.65 -27.18
CA ILE A 80 -22.09 -9.39 -28.53
C ILE A 80 -23.36 -8.55 -28.46
N VAL A 81 -23.35 -7.43 -29.17
CA VAL A 81 -24.54 -6.67 -29.50
C VAL A 81 -24.73 -6.75 -31.00
N THR A 82 -25.93 -7.15 -31.44
CA THR A 82 -26.36 -7.08 -32.84
C THR A 82 -27.61 -6.22 -32.92
N GLY A 83 -27.69 -5.31 -33.88
CA GLY A 83 -28.68 -4.23 -33.91
C GLY A 83 -28.38 -3.04 -32.99
N LEU A 84 -29.31 -2.07 -32.97
CA LEU A 84 -29.21 -0.86 -32.15
C LEU A 84 -29.75 -1.14 -30.75
N LEU A 85 -29.00 -0.77 -29.71
CA LEU A 85 -29.52 -0.81 -28.34
C LEU A 85 -30.64 0.24 -28.19
N PRO A 86 -31.84 -0.15 -27.70
CA PRO A 86 -32.94 0.81 -27.54
C PRO A 86 -32.65 1.90 -26.50
N TYR A 87 -31.71 1.65 -25.58
CA TYR A 87 -31.30 2.58 -24.53
C TYR A 87 -29.81 2.39 -24.23
N THR A 88 -29.08 3.50 -24.10
CA THR A 88 -27.70 3.57 -23.63
C THR A 88 -27.54 4.77 -22.71
N ASP A 89 -26.66 4.67 -21.71
CA ASP A 89 -26.28 5.78 -20.84
C ASP A 89 -24.79 5.69 -20.46
N VAL A 90 -24.29 6.70 -19.76
CA VAL A 90 -22.89 6.74 -19.31
C VAL A 90 -22.56 5.63 -18.30
N ASN A 91 -23.53 5.20 -17.50
CA ASN A 91 -23.32 4.16 -16.51
C ASN A 91 -23.04 2.81 -17.18
N LEU A 92 -23.76 2.51 -18.27
CA LEU A 92 -23.51 1.36 -19.15
C LEU A 92 -22.05 1.29 -19.59
N PHE A 93 -21.52 2.40 -20.08
CA PHE A 93 -20.14 2.46 -20.55
C PHE A 93 -19.14 2.29 -19.41
N ARG A 94 -19.37 2.93 -18.26
CA ARG A 94 -18.49 2.84 -17.08
C ARG A 94 -18.36 1.41 -16.55
N PHE A 95 -19.45 0.66 -16.40
CA PHE A 95 -19.32 -0.70 -15.88
C PHE A 95 -18.75 -1.69 -16.90
N LEU A 96 -18.98 -1.47 -18.20
CA LEU A 96 -18.35 -2.29 -19.25
C LEU A 96 -16.85 -1.97 -19.40
N ALA A 97 -16.43 -0.75 -19.05
CA ALA A 97 -15.01 -0.42 -18.95
C ALA A 97 -14.30 -1.28 -17.90
N ALA A 98 -14.99 -1.74 -16.84
CA ALA A 98 -14.43 -2.69 -15.88
C ALA A 98 -14.09 -4.07 -16.47
N ILE A 99 -14.60 -4.38 -17.67
CA ILE A 99 -14.30 -5.59 -18.47
C ILE A 99 -13.20 -5.29 -19.51
N GLY A 100 -12.75 -4.04 -19.60
CA GLY A 100 -11.74 -3.57 -20.56
C GLY A 100 -12.32 -2.94 -21.83
N SER A 101 -13.62 -2.63 -21.87
CA SER A 101 -14.23 -1.92 -22.99
C SER A 101 -13.70 -0.49 -23.12
N THR A 102 -13.36 -0.06 -24.34
CA THR A 102 -12.93 1.31 -24.65
C THR A 102 -13.70 1.94 -25.81
N LYS A 103 -14.53 1.17 -26.51
CA LYS A 103 -15.30 1.63 -27.70
C LYS A 103 -16.82 1.52 -27.54
N MET A 104 -17.33 1.02 -26.42
CA MET A 104 -18.78 0.81 -26.25
C MET A 104 -19.58 2.13 -26.34
N ASN A 105 -18.98 3.27 -25.96
CA ASN A 105 -19.58 4.59 -26.09
C ASN A 105 -19.86 5.00 -27.56
N GLN A 106 -19.23 4.34 -28.54
CA GLN A 106 -19.44 4.59 -29.96
C GLN A 106 -20.67 3.84 -30.52
N LEU A 107 -21.30 2.98 -29.71
CA LEU A 107 -22.47 2.23 -30.12
C LEU A 107 -23.70 3.14 -30.16
N GLY A 108 -24.34 3.22 -31.33
CA GLY A 108 -25.55 4.02 -31.55
C GLY A 108 -25.34 5.41 -32.16
N THR A 109 -24.11 5.89 -32.32
CA THR A 109 -23.83 7.26 -32.82
C THR A 109 -23.61 7.35 -34.34
N ASN A 110 -23.25 6.26 -35.04
CA ASN A 110 -22.72 6.32 -36.42
C ASN A 110 -23.09 5.11 -37.31
N SER A 111 -24.36 4.72 -37.41
CA SER A 111 -24.83 3.55 -38.21
C SER A 111 -24.29 2.18 -37.79
N TYR A 112 -23.41 2.13 -36.78
CA TYR A 112 -22.87 0.89 -36.23
C TYR A 112 -23.98 0.09 -35.54
N SER A 113 -24.31 -1.03 -36.17
CA SER A 113 -25.34 -1.96 -35.72
C SER A 113 -24.75 -3.15 -34.96
N SER A 114 -23.43 -3.33 -34.84
CA SER A 114 -22.88 -4.45 -34.07
C SER A 114 -21.62 -4.11 -33.29
N TYR A 115 -21.48 -4.76 -32.14
CA TYR A 115 -20.33 -4.65 -31.25
C TYR A 115 -19.97 -6.02 -30.70
N CYS A 116 -18.68 -6.36 -30.76
CA CYS A 116 -18.13 -7.59 -30.21
C CYS A 116 -17.01 -7.22 -29.24
N LEU A 117 -16.98 -7.83 -28.06
CA LEU A 117 -15.93 -7.66 -27.06
C LEU A 117 -15.56 -9.02 -26.47
N LEU A 118 -14.25 -9.26 -26.32
CA LEU A 118 -13.67 -10.28 -25.46
C LEU A 118 -12.75 -9.57 -24.46
N GLY A 119 -13.14 -9.53 -23.19
CA GLY A 119 -12.39 -8.88 -22.13
C GLY A 119 -12.30 -9.72 -20.87
N LYS A 120 -11.73 -9.15 -19.82
CA LYS A 120 -11.64 -9.74 -18.49
C LYS A 120 -12.07 -8.71 -17.46
N LYS A 121 -12.91 -9.11 -16.51
CA LYS A 121 -13.28 -8.25 -15.38
C LYS A 121 -12.01 -7.87 -14.60
N GLY A 122 -11.86 -6.59 -14.24
CA GLY A 122 -10.66 -6.11 -13.55
C GLY A 122 -9.44 -5.95 -14.44
N SER A 123 -9.60 -5.84 -15.77
CA SER A 123 -8.52 -5.53 -16.72
C SER A 123 -8.66 -4.14 -17.35
N ALA A 124 -9.48 -3.27 -16.74
CA ALA A 124 -9.69 -1.89 -17.19
C ALA A 124 -8.37 -1.13 -17.35
N GLY A 125 -8.08 -0.70 -18.58
CA GLY A 125 -6.87 0.06 -18.89
C GLY A 125 -5.59 -0.75 -19.03
N THR A 126 -5.53 -2.04 -18.64
CA THR A 126 -4.29 -2.86 -18.64
C THR A 126 -4.03 -3.57 -19.96
N ILE A 127 -5.03 -4.32 -20.37
CA ILE A 127 -5.09 -5.10 -21.59
C ILE A 127 -6.41 -4.68 -22.19
N PRO A 128 -6.41 -3.83 -23.23
CA PRO A 128 -7.64 -3.48 -23.92
C PRO A 128 -8.36 -4.77 -24.28
N ALA A 129 -9.66 -4.83 -23.99
CA ALA A 129 -10.44 -5.96 -24.46
C ALA A 129 -10.28 -6.06 -25.99
N PHE A 130 -10.29 -7.28 -26.53
CA PHE A 130 -10.38 -7.44 -27.97
C PHE A 130 -11.78 -7.02 -28.39
N GLU A 131 -11.92 -5.78 -28.85
CA GLU A 131 -13.21 -5.21 -29.21
C GLU A 131 -13.22 -4.67 -30.64
N LYS A 132 -14.36 -4.87 -31.28
CA LYS A 132 -14.62 -4.39 -32.63
C LYS A 132 -16.05 -3.87 -32.70
N ILE A 133 -16.19 -2.71 -33.34
CA ILE A 133 -17.47 -2.09 -33.65
C ILE A 133 -17.58 -1.99 -35.18
N GLY A 134 -18.78 -2.15 -35.72
CA GLY A 134 -19.00 -2.03 -37.14
C GLY A 134 -20.47 -2.10 -37.51
N ASP A 135 -20.76 -1.81 -38.77
CA ASP A 135 -22.09 -2.00 -39.32
C ASP A 135 -22.23 -3.43 -39.83
N SER A 136 -22.92 -4.25 -39.04
CA SER A 136 -23.20 -5.65 -39.38
C SER A 136 -24.08 -5.83 -40.61
N SER A 137 -24.73 -4.77 -41.11
CA SER A 137 -25.47 -4.82 -42.37
C SER A 137 -24.54 -4.81 -43.59
N VAL A 138 -23.31 -4.31 -43.44
CA VAL A 138 -22.28 -4.25 -44.48
C VAL A 138 -21.35 -5.47 -44.41
N ALA A 139 -20.83 -5.78 -43.22
CA ALA A 139 -19.94 -6.93 -43.02
C ALA A 139 -20.02 -7.45 -41.57
N PRO A 140 -19.82 -8.76 -41.34
CA PRO A 140 -19.77 -9.30 -39.99
C PRO A 140 -18.68 -8.64 -39.14
N VAL A 141 -19.04 -8.27 -37.91
CA VAL A 141 -18.09 -7.75 -36.92
C VAL A 141 -17.42 -8.95 -36.26
N VAL A 142 -16.18 -9.22 -36.65
CA VAL A 142 -15.41 -10.39 -36.19
C VAL A 142 -14.28 -9.98 -35.25
N VAL A 143 -14.25 -10.60 -34.06
CA VAL A 143 -13.07 -10.65 -33.18
C VAL A 143 -12.52 -12.06 -33.23
N ASP A 144 -11.26 -12.22 -33.65
CA ASP A 144 -10.58 -13.51 -33.75
C ASP A 144 -9.28 -13.44 -32.96
N THR A 145 -9.15 -14.28 -31.95
CA THR A 145 -8.04 -14.26 -30.99
C THR A 145 -7.88 -15.61 -30.32
N VAL A 146 -6.88 -15.75 -29.46
CA VAL A 146 -6.60 -16.99 -28.75
C VAL A 146 -6.84 -16.77 -27.26
N LEU A 147 -7.75 -17.55 -26.69
CA LEU A 147 -7.87 -17.64 -25.25
C LEU A 147 -6.63 -18.36 -24.73
N LEU A 148 -5.76 -17.61 -24.06
CA LEU A 148 -4.72 -18.20 -23.26
C LEU A 148 -5.40 -19.03 -22.17
N SER A 149 -4.96 -20.29 -21.96
CA SER A 149 -5.47 -21.09 -20.85
C SER A 149 -5.39 -20.22 -19.60
N SER A 150 -6.52 -20.03 -18.92
CA SER A 150 -6.49 -19.45 -17.60
C SER A 150 -5.80 -20.48 -16.72
N ASP A 151 -4.49 -20.35 -16.55
CA ASP A 151 -3.82 -21.11 -15.52
C ASP A 151 -4.52 -20.73 -14.20
N SER A 152 -4.66 -21.75 -13.35
CA SER A 152 -5.51 -21.79 -12.16
C SER A 152 -5.54 -20.45 -11.43
N TRP A 153 -6.71 -19.94 -11.03
CA TRP A 153 -6.71 -18.78 -10.13
C TRP A 153 -5.96 -19.16 -8.85
N TRP A 154 -4.81 -18.52 -8.65
CA TRP A 154 -4.02 -18.60 -7.43
C TRP A 154 -4.81 -17.94 -6.28
N THR A 155 -5.76 -17.06 -6.65
CA THR A 155 -6.71 -16.45 -5.75
C THR A 155 -7.96 -17.31 -5.55
N LYS A 156 -8.36 -17.48 -4.28
CA LYS A 156 -9.65 -18.05 -3.91
C LYS A 156 -10.56 -16.97 -3.33
N ILE A 157 -11.78 -16.88 -3.87
CA ILE A 157 -12.78 -15.89 -3.49
C ILE A 157 -14.00 -16.60 -2.93
N ILE A 158 -14.41 -16.23 -1.72
CA ILE A 158 -15.72 -16.55 -1.16
C ILE A 158 -16.51 -15.26 -1.12
N LYS A 159 -17.61 -15.20 -1.89
CA LYS A 159 -18.60 -14.13 -1.76
C LYS A 159 -19.80 -14.67 -1.02
N VAL A 160 -20.23 -13.96 -0.01
CA VAL A 160 -21.37 -14.32 0.83
C VAL A 160 -22.40 -13.20 0.74
N ALA A 161 -23.66 -13.57 0.55
CA ALA A 161 -24.81 -12.72 0.81
C ALA A 161 -25.78 -13.47 1.72
N VAL A 162 -26.14 -12.85 2.85
CA VAL A 162 -27.11 -13.38 3.81
C VAL A 162 -28.30 -12.43 3.89
N GLY A 163 -29.46 -12.89 3.47
CA GLY A 163 -30.72 -12.15 3.45
C GLY A 163 -31.91 -13.10 3.41
N GLU A 164 -32.91 -12.79 2.58
CA GLU A 164 -33.98 -13.76 2.26
C GLU A 164 -33.43 -15.01 1.58
N PHE A 165 -32.39 -14.84 0.77
CA PHE A 165 -31.65 -15.91 0.09
C PHE A 165 -30.21 -15.95 0.58
N PHE A 166 -29.72 -17.15 0.87
CA PHE A 166 -28.31 -17.39 1.17
C PHE A 166 -27.60 -17.70 -0.13
N ASN A 167 -26.63 -16.87 -0.49
CA ASN A 167 -25.79 -17.12 -1.64
C ASN A 167 -24.34 -17.15 -1.19
N ILE A 168 -23.74 -18.33 -1.30
CA ILE A 168 -22.29 -18.50 -1.16
C ILE A 168 -21.76 -18.83 -2.55
N ASN A 169 -20.88 -17.98 -3.03
CA ASN A 169 -20.21 -18.19 -4.30
C ASN A 169 -18.72 -18.46 -4.02
N LEU A 170 -18.26 -19.66 -4.41
CA LEU A 170 -16.88 -20.08 -4.33
C LEU A 170 -16.25 -20.00 -5.72
N ASN A 171 -15.29 -19.09 -5.91
CA ASN A 171 -14.59 -18.96 -7.19
C ASN A 171 -15.55 -18.85 -8.39
N GLY A 172 -16.63 -18.10 -8.26
CA GLY A 172 -17.60 -17.88 -9.33
C GLY A 172 -18.71 -18.92 -9.35
N VAL A 173 -18.53 -20.06 -8.67
CA VAL A 173 -19.48 -21.16 -8.62
C VAL A 173 -20.42 -20.99 -7.41
N PRO A 174 -21.74 -20.82 -7.63
CA PRO A 174 -22.69 -20.78 -6.53
C PRO A 174 -22.81 -22.14 -5.85
N LEU A 175 -22.79 -22.16 -4.52
CA LEU A 175 -23.11 -23.32 -3.71
C LEU A 175 -24.61 -23.40 -3.50
N ASN A 176 -25.26 -24.36 -4.16
CA ASN A 176 -26.68 -24.64 -3.98
C ASN A 176 -26.92 -25.43 -2.69
N LEU A 177 -26.97 -24.72 -1.56
CA LEU A 177 -27.20 -25.32 -0.24
C LEU A 177 -28.57 -24.92 0.30
N SER A 178 -29.28 -25.89 0.89
CA SER A 178 -30.55 -25.66 1.57
C SER A 178 -30.30 -25.31 3.03
N PHE A 179 -30.12 -24.03 3.34
CA PHE A 179 -29.98 -23.54 4.71
C PHE A 179 -31.26 -23.85 5.52
N LEU A 180 -31.11 -24.42 6.70
CA LEU A 180 -32.21 -24.67 7.65
C LEU A 180 -32.34 -23.50 8.63
N GLN A 181 -33.48 -23.38 9.31
CA GLN A 181 -33.62 -22.43 10.41
C GLN A 181 -32.58 -22.72 11.50
N GLY A 182 -32.03 -21.68 12.11
CA GLY A 182 -30.97 -21.81 13.11
C GLY A 182 -29.58 -21.38 12.64
N LEU A 183 -28.55 -21.95 13.28
CA LEU A 183 -27.15 -21.71 12.96
C LEU A 183 -26.65 -22.73 11.95
N ASN A 184 -26.10 -22.24 10.84
CA ASN A 184 -25.59 -23.04 9.74
C ASN A 184 -24.07 -22.90 9.68
N ILE A 185 -23.35 -24.02 9.75
CA ILE A 185 -21.88 -24.09 9.81
C ILE A 185 -21.37 -24.88 8.61
N LEU A 186 -20.47 -24.26 7.85
CA LEU A 186 -19.79 -24.86 6.72
C LEU A 186 -18.29 -24.86 6.99
N THR A 187 -17.62 -25.98 6.76
CA THR A 187 -16.16 -26.05 6.80
C THR A 187 -15.59 -26.23 5.40
N PHE A 188 -14.42 -25.66 5.17
CA PHE A 188 -13.71 -25.79 3.90
C PHE A 188 -12.34 -26.42 4.12
N THR A 189 -11.93 -27.25 3.18
CA THR A 189 -10.54 -27.71 3.08
C THR A 189 -9.62 -26.51 2.83
N GLN A 190 -8.30 -26.70 2.98
CA GLN A 190 -7.30 -25.71 2.54
C GLN A 190 -7.46 -25.36 1.05
N ASP A 191 -8.07 -26.27 0.28
CA ASP A 191 -8.37 -26.07 -1.11
C ASP A 191 -9.65 -25.27 -1.41
N PHE A 192 -10.36 -24.82 -0.38
CA PHE A 192 -11.67 -24.16 -0.48
C PHE A 192 -12.74 -25.07 -1.10
N LYS A 193 -12.58 -26.38 -0.95
CA LYS A 193 -13.66 -27.34 -1.21
C LYS A 193 -14.52 -27.43 0.03
N LEU A 194 -15.83 -27.40 -0.13
CA LEU A 194 -16.76 -27.65 0.96
C LEU A 194 -16.48 -29.05 1.52
N GLU A 195 -16.15 -29.12 2.80
CA GLU A 195 -15.82 -30.37 3.51
C GLU A 195 -17.04 -30.87 4.29
N THR A 196 -17.64 -29.99 5.10
CA THR A 196 -18.85 -30.31 5.84
C THR A 196 -19.86 -29.16 5.81
N PHE A 197 -21.14 -29.51 5.89
CA PHE A 197 -22.26 -28.60 6.11
C PHE A 197 -23.15 -29.17 7.21
N LYS A 198 -23.35 -28.40 8.29
CA LYS A 198 -24.17 -28.75 9.44
C LYS A 198 -25.10 -27.60 9.79
N SER A 199 -26.34 -27.91 10.16
CA SER A 199 -27.32 -26.93 10.62
C SER A 199 -27.82 -27.33 11.99
N PHE A 200 -27.99 -26.35 12.86
CA PHE A 200 -28.46 -26.49 14.24
C PHE A 200 -29.64 -25.57 14.46
N ASP A 201 -30.85 -26.11 14.58
CA ASP A 201 -32.06 -25.32 14.89
C ASP A 201 -32.09 -24.97 16.38
N VAL A 202 -31.20 -24.05 16.77
CA VAL A 202 -31.03 -23.60 18.15
C VAL A 202 -32.28 -22.92 18.71
N ALA A 203 -33.19 -22.45 17.85
CA ALA A 203 -34.43 -21.82 18.26
C ALA A 203 -35.53 -22.87 18.57
N ALA A 204 -35.64 -23.92 17.76
CA ALA A 204 -36.62 -24.98 17.98
C ALA A 204 -36.23 -25.95 19.12
N GLU A 205 -34.92 -26.16 19.35
CA GLU A 205 -34.40 -27.12 20.34
C GLU A 205 -33.44 -26.46 21.36
N PRO A 206 -33.91 -25.47 22.15
CA PRO A 206 -33.04 -24.60 22.96
C PRO A 206 -32.29 -25.33 24.10
N SER A 207 -32.71 -26.53 24.49
CA SER A 207 -32.06 -27.32 25.54
C SER A 207 -31.01 -28.31 25.04
N PHE A 208 -30.90 -28.56 23.73
CA PHE A 208 -30.05 -29.63 23.18
C PHE A 208 -29.19 -29.18 22.00
N ALA A 209 -29.79 -28.49 21.03
CA ALA A 209 -29.07 -28.02 19.84
C ALA A 209 -27.89 -27.07 20.14
N PRO A 210 -27.96 -26.15 21.14
CA PRO A 210 -26.84 -25.27 21.45
C PRO A 210 -25.60 -26.01 21.96
N ASP A 211 -25.77 -27.01 22.82
CA ASP A 211 -24.65 -27.78 23.36
C ASP A 211 -24.00 -28.66 22.28
N MET A 212 -24.81 -29.25 21.40
CA MET A 212 -24.28 -29.95 20.22
C MET A 212 -23.52 -28.99 19.29
N CYS A 213 -24.05 -27.79 19.09
CA CYS A 213 -23.42 -26.77 18.26
C CYS A 213 -22.07 -26.34 18.84
N ALA A 214 -22.01 -26.04 20.14
CA ALA A 214 -20.76 -25.68 20.83
C ALA A 214 -19.73 -26.82 20.76
N ASN A 215 -20.14 -28.06 21.00
CA ASN A 215 -19.25 -29.23 20.89
C ASN A 215 -18.74 -29.43 19.46
N TYR A 216 -19.59 -29.20 18.45
CA TYR A 216 -19.19 -29.28 17.06
C TYR A 216 -18.18 -28.19 16.68
N LEU A 217 -18.45 -26.91 17.01
CA LEU A 217 -17.50 -25.80 16.84
C LEU A 217 -16.18 -26.10 17.54
N LYS A 218 -16.24 -26.64 18.77
CA LYS A 218 -15.05 -27.02 19.52
C LYS A 218 -14.25 -28.13 18.82
N SER A 219 -14.91 -29.04 18.11
CA SER A 219 -14.27 -30.18 17.41
C SER A 219 -13.57 -29.81 16.10
N ILE A 220 -13.87 -28.66 15.51
CA ILE A 220 -13.26 -28.20 14.26
C ILE A 220 -11.79 -27.82 14.52
N ASN A 221 -10.90 -28.24 13.61
CA ASN A 221 -9.47 -27.93 13.69
C ASN A 221 -9.23 -26.42 13.51
N SER A 222 -8.27 -25.85 14.24
CA SER A 222 -7.91 -24.43 14.15
C SER A 222 -7.41 -24.00 12.76
N SER A 223 -6.89 -24.91 11.94
CA SER A 223 -6.51 -24.60 10.56
C SER A 223 -7.69 -24.53 9.58
N THR A 224 -8.87 -25.02 9.98
CA THR A 224 -10.03 -25.17 9.08
C THR A 224 -10.76 -23.85 8.92
N LEU A 225 -10.90 -23.41 7.67
CA LEU A 225 -11.71 -22.24 7.34
C LEU A 225 -13.19 -22.58 7.57
N THR A 226 -13.86 -21.79 8.38
CA THR A 226 -15.22 -22.06 8.84
C THR A 226 -16.11 -20.87 8.56
N TYR A 227 -17.22 -21.10 7.85
CA TYR A 227 -18.28 -20.13 7.62
C TYR A 227 -19.47 -20.47 8.51
N ILE A 228 -20.00 -19.48 9.22
CA ILE A 228 -21.10 -19.63 10.17
C ILE A 228 -22.12 -18.56 9.85
N ALA A 229 -23.39 -18.92 9.70
CA ALA A 229 -24.45 -17.96 9.42
C ALA A 229 -25.78 -18.34 10.08
N THR A 230 -26.56 -17.32 10.43
CA THR A 230 -27.91 -17.50 10.99
C THR A 230 -28.96 -17.44 9.90
N LYS A 231 -29.95 -18.33 9.96
CA LYS A 231 -31.21 -18.22 9.21
C LYS A 231 -32.37 -18.20 10.22
N GLY A 232 -33.22 -17.17 10.13
CA GLY A 232 -34.27 -16.92 11.12
C GLY A 232 -33.74 -16.28 12.40
N ASP A 233 -34.62 -16.16 13.41
CA ASP A 233 -34.26 -15.60 14.72
C ASP A 233 -33.65 -16.68 15.62
N VAL A 234 -32.34 -16.62 15.84
CA VAL A 234 -31.60 -17.59 16.66
C VAL A 234 -31.30 -17.09 18.08
N ARG A 235 -31.68 -15.84 18.41
CA ARG A 235 -31.12 -15.13 19.58
C ARG A 235 -31.46 -15.81 20.90
N SER A 236 -32.69 -16.32 21.03
CA SER A 236 -33.12 -17.06 22.22
C SER A 236 -32.46 -18.43 22.36
N GLY A 237 -31.86 -18.95 21.28
CA GLY A 237 -31.23 -20.27 21.23
C GLY A 237 -29.72 -20.28 21.48
N LEU A 238 -29.03 -19.14 21.40
CA LEU A 238 -27.57 -19.08 21.56
C LEU A 238 -27.18 -19.00 23.04
N ASN A 239 -26.72 -20.11 23.61
CA ASN A 239 -26.24 -20.16 24.99
C ASN A 239 -24.77 -19.69 25.13
N GLN A 240 -24.30 -19.48 26.37
CA GLN A 240 -22.94 -18.99 26.64
C GLN A 240 -21.84 -19.90 26.08
N ALA A 241 -22.08 -21.22 25.97
CA ALA A 241 -21.10 -22.15 25.43
C ALA A 241 -20.89 -21.91 23.92
N VAL A 242 -21.98 -21.75 23.15
CA VAL A 242 -21.88 -21.39 21.73
C VAL A 242 -21.19 -20.03 21.57
N LEU A 243 -21.56 -19.02 22.37
CA LEU A 243 -20.95 -17.70 22.30
C LEU A 243 -19.45 -17.71 22.61
N THR A 244 -19.03 -18.52 23.59
CA THR A 244 -17.62 -18.71 23.91
C THR A 244 -16.86 -19.29 22.72
N GLU A 245 -17.42 -20.31 22.05
CA GLU A 245 -16.78 -20.87 20.85
C GLU A 245 -16.80 -19.87 19.69
N LEU A 246 -17.90 -19.15 19.41
CA LEU A 246 -17.92 -18.11 18.36
C LEU A 246 -16.88 -17.01 18.61
N ASN A 247 -16.68 -16.61 19.87
CA ASN A 247 -15.60 -15.68 20.26
C ASN A 247 -14.21 -16.30 20.05
N ASN A 248 -14.03 -17.62 20.20
CA ASN A 248 -12.78 -18.29 19.85
C ASN A 248 -12.50 -18.27 18.34
N TYR A 249 -13.49 -18.01 17.49
CA TYR A 249 -13.27 -17.74 16.06
C TYR A 249 -13.07 -16.24 15.76
N GLY A 250 -13.00 -15.40 16.80
CA GLY A 250 -12.72 -13.97 16.70
C GLY A 250 -13.94 -13.08 16.42
N SER A 251 -15.16 -13.56 16.68
CA SER A 251 -16.41 -12.80 16.45
C SER A 251 -16.47 -11.51 17.29
N HIS A 252 -16.70 -10.39 16.59
CA HIS A 252 -16.91 -9.05 17.15
C HIS A 252 -18.38 -8.66 17.13
N TYR A 253 -19.12 -9.07 16.10
CA TYR A 253 -20.49 -8.64 15.87
C TYR A 253 -21.57 -9.56 16.45
N ILE A 254 -21.24 -10.74 16.98
CA ILE A 254 -22.24 -11.64 17.56
C ILE A 254 -22.99 -11.00 18.73
N THR A 255 -22.30 -10.28 19.60
CA THR A 255 -22.90 -9.63 20.77
C THR A 255 -23.88 -8.53 20.34
N ASP A 256 -23.52 -7.77 19.31
CA ASP A 256 -24.35 -6.70 18.74
C ASP A 256 -25.57 -7.28 18.01
N PHE A 257 -25.40 -8.39 17.28
CA PHE A 257 -26.51 -9.15 16.70
C PHE A 257 -27.53 -9.63 17.76
N LEU A 258 -27.04 -10.16 18.88
CA LEU A 258 -27.88 -10.63 19.98
C LEU A 258 -28.63 -9.49 20.68
N ASN A 259 -27.95 -8.36 20.89
CA ASN A 259 -28.51 -7.24 21.63
C ASN A 259 -29.43 -6.36 20.78
N ASN A 260 -29.40 -6.50 19.45
CA ASN A 260 -30.19 -5.69 18.53
C ASN A 260 -31.31 -6.52 17.87
N PRO A 261 -32.57 -6.41 18.37
CA PRO A 261 -33.69 -7.23 17.88
C PRO A 261 -34.07 -6.91 16.43
N THR A 262 -33.61 -5.77 15.90
CA THR A 262 -33.85 -5.43 14.50
C THR A 262 -32.96 -6.24 13.55
N ARG A 263 -31.83 -6.79 14.00
CA ARG A 263 -30.87 -7.46 13.11
C ARG A 263 -31.20 -8.91 12.84
N ASN A 264 -31.83 -9.21 11.72
CA ASN A 264 -32.28 -10.56 11.35
C ASN A 264 -31.22 -11.40 10.61
N GLY A 265 -30.04 -10.84 10.29
CA GLY A 265 -28.95 -11.55 9.64
C GLY A 265 -27.61 -11.35 10.35
N TRP A 266 -26.88 -12.45 10.54
CA TRP A 266 -25.49 -12.46 10.96
C TRP A 266 -24.74 -13.59 10.26
N PHE A 267 -23.52 -13.32 9.86
CA PHE A 267 -22.57 -14.34 9.44
C PHE A 267 -21.16 -13.98 9.86
N MET A 268 -20.31 -15.01 9.92
CA MET A 268 -18.87 -14.87 10.02
C MET A 268 -18.16 -15.92 9.18
N LEU A 269 -16.96 -15.58 8.74
CA LEU A 269 -15.98 -16.48 8.15
C LEU A 269 -14.69 -16.31 8.96
N GLY A 270 -14.18 -17.41 9.53
CA GLY A 270 -13.04 -17.35 10.42
C GLY A 270 -12.35 -18.69 10.59
N ARG A 271 -11.34 -18.70 11.46
CA ARG A 271 -10.61 -19.87 11.90
C ARG A 271 -10.56 -19.88 13.42
N LYS A 272 -10.61 -21.07 14.01
CA LYS A 272 -10.60 -21.19 15.46
C LYS A 272 -9.25 -20.74 16.03
N ASN A 273 -9.30 -20.07 17.17
CA ASN A 273 -8.18 -19.45 17.89
C ASN A 273 -7.50 -18.28 17.15
N HIS A 274 -8.12 -17.74 16.10
CA HIS A 274 -7.68 -16.46 15.56
C HIS A 274 -8.25 -15.33 16.41
N ALA A 275 -7.45 -14.28 16.60
CA ALA A 275 -7.85 -13.11 17.39
C ALA A 275 -9.03 -12.35 16.74
N ASN A 276 -9.18 -12.46 15.41
CA ASN A 276 -10.22 -11.78 14.65
C ASN A 276 -10.87 -12.73 13.65
N THR A 277 -12.15 -12.51 13.37
CA THR A 277 -12.77 -13.10 12.18
C THR A 277 -12.08 -12.57 10.93
N LEU A 278 -12.10 -13.37 9.86
CA LEU A 278 -11.61 -12.92 8.57
C LEU A 278 -12.63 -11.96 7.96
N CYS A 279 -13.92 -12.32 8.00
CA CYS A 279 -15.01 -11.53 7.44
C CYS A 279 -16.25 -11.74 8.32
N GLU A 280 -16.84 -10.70 8.88
CA GLU A 280 -18.05 -10.81 9.71
C GLU A 280 -19.00 -9.66 9.42
N ALA A 281 -20.29 -9.91 9.42
CA ALA A 281 -21.28 -8.85 9.27
C ALA A 281 -22.57 -9.19 10.01
N SER A 282 -23.24 -8.13 10.45
CA SER A 282 -24.53 -8.21 11.14
C SER A 282 -25.43 -7.07 10.67
N SER A 283 -26.66 -7.39 10.26
CA SER A 283 -27.58 -6.37 9.76
C SER A 283 -29.06 -6.72 9.95
N ASN A 284 -29.90 -5.72 9.71
CA ASN A 284 -31.34 -5.83 9.56
C ASN A 284 -31.67 -5.82 8.05
N GLY A 285 -31.32 -6.91 7.35
CA GLY A 285 -31.39 -7.04 5.90
C GLY A 285 -30.25 -7.88 5.35
N ASP A 286 -29.82 -7.55 4.13
CA ASP A 286 -28.73 -8.27 3.47
C ASP A 286 -27.39 -7.91 4.12
N SER A 287 -26.61 -8.93 4.48
CA SER A 287 -25.21 -8.80 4.88
C SER A 287 -24.34 -9.38 3.76
N ASN A 288 -23.35 -8.60 3.31
CA ASN A 288 -22.47 -9.02 2.22
C ASN A 288 -21.02 -9.16 2.71
N GLY A 289 -20.38 -10.27 2.39
CA GLY A 289 -18.99 -10.55 2.73
C GLY A 289 -18.18 -10.93 1.50
N ILE A 290 -16.94 -10.48 1.43
CA ILE A 290 -15.96 -10.97 0.46
C ILE A 290 -14.72 -11.42 1.20
N TYR A 291 -14.32 -12.66 0.98
CA TYR A 291 -13.07 -13.18 1.46
C TYR A 291 -12.14 -13.47 0.28
N PHE A 292 -10.96 -12.90 0.34
CA PHE A 292 -9.93 -13.00 -0.68
C PHE A 292 -8.65 -13.60 -0.11
N ASN A 293 -8.13 -14.62 -0.78
CA ASN A 293 -6.87 -15.25 -0.40
C ASN A 293 -5.99 -15.49 -1.64
N ASP A 294 -4.87 -14.76 -1.75
CA ASP A 294 -3.82 -15.05 -2.74
C ASP A 294 -2.99 -16.25 -2.23
N ILE A 295 -3.27 -17.45 -2.75
CA ILE A 295 -2.50 -18.65 -2.43
C ILE A 295 -1.44 -18.80 -3.49
N THR A 296 -0.22 -18.40 -3.18
CA THR A 296 0.85 -18.43 -4.18
C THR A 296 1.52 -19.77 -4.39
N ASP A 297 1.32 -20.76 -3.52
CA ASP A 297 1.75 -22.14 -3.77
C ASP A 297 1.14 -23.08 -2.70
N PRO A 298 0.04 -23.81 -2.99
CA PRO A 298 -0.51 -24.77 -2.03
C PRO A 298 0.44 -25.94 -1.76
N GLU A 299 1.34 -26.29 -2.69
CA GLU A 299 2.28 -27.39 -2.51
C GLU A 299 3.41 -27.04 -1.54
N LYS A 300 3.87 -25.78 -1.51
CA LYS A 300 4.85 -25.32 -0.51
C LYS A 300 4.28 -25.15 0.90
N ARG A 301 2.97 -24.96 1.06
CA ARG A 301 2.33 -24.83 2.38
C ARG A 301 2.18 -26.15 3.13
N ASN A 302 2.26 -27.30 2.45
CA ASN A 302 2.05 -28.61 3.08
C ASN A 302 3.18 -29.04 4.05
N GLY A 303 4.30 -28.30 4.12
CA GLY A 303 5.43 -28.61 5.01
C GLY A 303 5.56 -27.74 6.27
N ASP A 304 5.15 -26.47 6.22
CA ASP A 304 5.41 -25.49 7.28
C ASP A 304 4.10 -24.85 7.78
N ALA A 305 3.35 -25.57 8.62
CA ALA A 305 2.27 -24.97 9.41
C ALA A 305 2.76 -23.86 10.38
N ASN A 306 4.08 -23.70 10.50
CA ASN A 306 4.75 -22.70 11.32
C ASN A 306 5.31 -21.50 10.53
N SER A 307 5.16 -21.43 9.19
CA SER A 307 5.58 -20.22 8.46
C SER A 307 4.57 -19.08 8.69
N LYS A 308 4.61 -18.50 9.90
CA LYS A 308 4.03 -17.19 10.23
C LYS A 308 4.84 -16.04 9.62
N ASP A 309 5.93 -16.35 8.94
CA ASP A 309 6.88 -15.36 8.43
C ASP A 309 6.26 -14.63 7.24
N GLY A 310 5.61 -13.49 7.50
CA GLY A 310 5.54 -12.31 6.63
C GLY A 310 4.28 -12.07 5.80
N ASP A 311 3.26 -12.94 5.81
CA ASP A 311 2.02 -12.67 5.07
C ASP A 311 1.29 -11.44 5.66
N ILE A 312 0.77 -10.56 4.79
CA ILE A 312 0.05 -9.34 5.19
C ILE A 312 -1.48 -9.56 5.03
N CYS A 313 -2.23 -9.42 6.11
CA CYS A 313 -3.68 -9.64 6.15
C CYS A 313 -4.44 -8.34 6.42
N PHE A 314 -5.50 -8.08 5.67
CA PHE A 314 -6.39 -6.94 5.89
C PHE A 314 -7.82 -7.41 6.07
N GLY A 315 -8.47 -6.99 7.15
CA GLY A 315 -9.91 -7.12 7.37
C GLY A 315 -10.55 -5.74 7.45
N LEU A 316 -11.65 -5.52 6.73
CA LEU A 316 -12.44 -4.30 6.76
C LEU A 316 -13.90 -4.63 7.00
N ASP A 317 -14.54 -3.95 7.96
CA ASP A 317 -15.96 -4.06 8.22
C ASP A 317 -16.61 -2.68 8.26
N SER A 318 -17.83 -2.56 7.75
CA SER A 318 -18.62 -1.33 7.72
C SER A 318 -20.10 -1.59 7.96
N ASN A 319 -20.75 -0.71 8.71
CA ASN A 319 -22.19 -0.72 8.95
C ASN A 319 -22.80 0.67 8.79
N ASN A 320 -23.88 0.78 8.02
CA ASN A 320 -24.63 2.01 7.78
C ASN A 320 -25.62 2.36 8.92
N ARG A 321 -25.86 1.46 9.88
CA ARG A 321 -26.81 1.69 10.98
C ARG A 321 -26.10 2.06 12.28
N ALA A 322 -26.48 3.21 12.84
CA ALA A 322 -25.89 3.77 14.05
C ALA A 322 -26.18 2.93 15.30
N SER A 323 -25.29 2.01 15.67
CA SER A 323 -25.21 1.50 17.05
C SER A 323 -23.80 1.75 17.59
N GLN A 324 -23.74 2.42 18.75
CA GLN A 324 -22.65 3.32 19.17
C GLN A 324 -21.27 2.70 19.47
N THR A 325 -20.99 1.43 19.14
CA THR A 325 -19.75 0.78 19.62
C THR A 325 -18.80 0.30 18.52
N TYR A 326 -19.27 -0.18 17.36
CA TYR A 326 -18.37 -0.79 16.34
C TYR A 326 -18.86 -0.62 14.89
N ASN A 327 -19.14 0.60 14.43
CA ASN A 327 -19.64 0.79 13.06
C ASN A 327 -18.61 0.42 11.99
N ASN A 328 -17.31 0.47 12.29
CA ASN A 328 -16.24 0.24 11.34
C ASN A 328 -15.03 -0.41 12.02
N LEU A 329 -14.42 -1.38 11.35
CA LEU A 329 -13.23 -2.07 11.84
C LEU A 329 -12.20 -2.19 10.71
N ILE A 330 -10.93 -1.93 11.03
CA ILE A 330 -9.78 -2.27 10.19
C ILE A 330 -8.86 -3.17 11.00
N THR A 331 -8.49 -4.32 10.45
CA THR A 331 -7.51 -5.25 11.02
C THR A 331 -6.34 -5.39 10.06
N ILE A 332 -5.10 -5.32 10.57
CA ILE A 332 -3.86 -5.53 9.82
C ILE A 332 -3.02 -6.59 10.55
N ASP A 333 -2.68 -7.70 9.89
CA ASP A 333 -1.77 -8.77 10.37
C ASP A 333 -2.13 -9.41 11.71
N ASP A 334 -3.42 -9.62 11.98
CA ASP A 334 -3.98 -10.06 13.28
C ASP A 334 -3.64 -9.12 14.47
N PHE A 335 -2.71 -8.18 14.30
CA PHE A 335 -2.42 -7.07 15.20
C PHE A 335 -3.47 -5.98 15.03
N ILE A 336 -4.49 -6.08 15.87
CA ILE A 336 -5.56 -5.09 15.96
C ILE A 336 -4.95 -3.69 16.22
N LYS A 337 -5.02 -2.82 15.22
CA LYS A 337 -5.20 -1.39 15.45
C LYS A 337 -6.66 -1.07 15.15
N LEU A 338 -7.48 -1.03 16.20
CA LEU A 338 -8.88 -0.62 16.12
C LEU A 338 -8.92 0.86 15.70
N TYR A 339 -9.28 1.10 14.44
CA TYR A 339 -9.56 2.44 13.95
C TYR A 339 -11.07 2.62 13.85
N SER A 340 -11.68 3.10 14.93
CA SER A 340 -13.07 3.53 14.89
C SER A 340 -13.16 4.96 14.35
N LEU A 341 -14.01 5.19 13.35
CA LEU A 341 -14.47 6.54 13.00
C LEU A 341 -15.00 7.21 14.29
N HIS A 342 -14.36 8.28 14.76
CA HIS A 342 -14.72 8.99 16.01
C HIS A 342 -16.20 9.42 16.06
N THR A 343 -16.86 9.56 14.89
CA THR A 343 -18.27 9.94 14.77
C THR A 343 -19.16 8.88 14.12
N GLY A 344 -18.59 7.78 13.64
CA GLY A 344 -19.33 6.73 12.94
C GLY A 344 -20.03 7.17 11.64
N THR A 345 -19.60 8.26 11.01
CA THR A 345 -20.15 8.81 9.74
C THR A 345 -19.02 9.23 8.80
N GLY A 346 -19.16 8.97 7.50
CA GLY A 346 -18.23 9.43 6.46
C GLY A 346 -17.32 8.31 5.93
N PHE A 347 -16.14 8.70 5.45
CA PHE A 347 -15.12 7.80 4.91
C PHE A 347 -13.90 7.72 5.83
N LEU A 348 -13.36 6.53 6.01
CA LEU A 348 -12.02 6.28 6.55
C LEU A 348 -11.13 5.85 5.39
N VAL A 349 -9.99 6.54 5.20
CA VAL A 349 -8.98 6.17 4.21
C VAL A 349 -7.67 5.88 4.94
N VAL A 350 -7.21 4.64 4.82
CA VAL A 350 -5.93 4.20 5.36
C VAL A 350 -5.00 3.85 4.22
N THR A 351 -3.79 4.40 4.23
CA THR A 351 -2.73 4.00 3.29
C THR A 351 -1.73 3.11 3.99
N VAL A 352 -1.34 2.03 3.32
CA VAL A 352 -0.45 1.01 3.85
C VAL A 352 0.68 0.76 2.87
N SER A 353 1.89 0.66 3.40
CA SER A 353 3.08 0.30 2.66
C SER A 353 2.93 -1.07 1.99
N GLN A 354 3.18 -1.10 0.69
CA GLN A 354 3.22 -2.33 -0.09
C GLN A 354 4.44 -3.22 0.24
N VAL A 355 5.47 -2.66 0.87
CA VAL A 355 6.72 -3.38 1.18
C VAL A 355 6.67 -3.95 2.60
N THR A 356 6.07 -3.22 3.53
CA THR A 356 6.17 -3.53 4.96
C THR A 356 4.86 -3.97 5.59
N GLY A 357 3.72 -3.76 4.93
CA GLY A 357 2.39 -3.95 5.53
C GLY A 357 2.07 -2.90 6.61
N LEU A 358 2.97 -1.97 6.90
CA LEU A 358 2.79 -0.97 7.93
C LEU A 358 2.02 0.24 7.40
N MET A 359 1.20 0.81 8.27
CA MET A 359 0.40 1.98 7.98
C MET A 359 1.26 3.22 7.73
N ILE A 360 0.96 3.91 6.63
CA ILE A 360 1.56 5.19 6.26
C ILE A 360 0.70 6.33 6.81
N SER A 361 -0.62 6.29 6.62
CA SER A 361 -1.55 7.30 7.13
C SER A 361 -2.95 6.75 7.36
N ASN A 362 -3.74 7.46 8.16
CA ASN A 362 -5.13 7.14 8.48
C ASN A 362 -5.91 8.45 8.64
N ASP A 363 -6.79 8.73 7.68
CA ASP A 363 -7.52 9.98 7.59
C ASP A 363 -9.03 9.73 7.56
N ASN A 364 -9.79 10.56 8.28
CA ASN A 364 -11.25 10.49 8.36
C ASN A 364 -11.88 11.70 7.63
N TYR A 365 -12.84 11.44 6.76
CA TYR A 365 -13.54 12.43 5.94
C TYR A 365 -15.05 12.37 6.17
N GLN A 366 -15.58 13.35 6.89
CA GLN A 366 -17.03 13.52 7.06
C GLN A 366 -17.61 14.24 5.84
N VAL A 367 -17.94 13.46 4.80
CA VAL A 367 -18.56 13.99 3.58
C VAL A 367 -19.93 14.62 3.90
N GLY A 368 -20.19 15.79 3.32
CA GLY A 368 -21.34 16.65 3.65
C GLY A 368 -20.99 17.86 4.51
N GLN A 369 -19.77 17.96 5.05
CA GLN A 369 -19.26 19.14 5.76
C GLN A 369 -18.02 19.72 5.06
N GLY A 370 -18.05 21.02 4.77
CA GLY A 370 -16.90 21.78 4.26
C GLY A 370 -16.31 21.20 2.97
N ASP A 371 -14.99 21.10 2.93
CA ASP A 371 -14.17 20.64 1.80
C ASP A 371 -13.76 19.15 1.90
N ALA A 372 -14.37 18.38 2.80
CA ALA A 372 -13.93 17.01 3.14
C ALA A 372 -13.83 16.08 1.92
N THR A 373 -14.79 16.18 0.98
CA THR A 373 -14.77 15.42 -0.28
C THR A 373 -13.55 15.76 -1.13
N ASN A 374 -13.23 17.05 -1.28
CA ASN A 374 -12.07 17.51 -2.05
C ASN A 374 -10.76 17.07 -1.39
N ARG A 375 -10.66 17.18 -0.05
CA ARG A 375 -9.49 16.69 0.70
C ARG A 375 -9.30 15.17 0.54
N MET A 376 -10.39 14.41 0.53
CA MET A 376 -10.34 12.95 0.28
C MET A 376 -9.88 12.63 -1.15
N ILE A 377 -10.40 13.35 -2.15
CA ILE A 377 -9.96 13.21 -3.55
C ILE A 377 -8.46 13.50 -3.64
N SER A 378 -8.02 14.66 -3.16
CA SER A 378 -6.60 15.05 -3.16
C SER A 378 -5.72 14.04 -2.42
N LYS A 379 -6.21 13.48 -1.31
CA LYS A 379 -5.50 12.42 -0.59
C LYS A 379 -5.27 11.20 -1.48
N ILE A 380 -6.33 10.63 -2.08
CA ILE A 380 -6.24 9.43 -2.92
C ILE A 380 -5.41 9.71 -4.20
N GLU A 381 -5.54 10.91 -4.76
CA GLU A 381 -4.76 11.36 -5.91
C GLU A 381 -3.25 11.48 -5.60
N SER A 382 -2.90 11.88 -4.37
CA SER A 382 -1.50 12.01 -3.89
C SER A 382 -0.84 10.70 -3.48
N VAL A 383 -1.61 9.61 -3.34
CA VAL A 383 -1.06 8.29 -3.01
C VAL A 383 -0.17 7.81 -4.15
N THR A 384 1.06 7.41 -3.83
CA THR A 384 1.98 6.82 -4.80
C THR A 384 1.45 5.50 -5.34
N VAL A 385 1.64 5.29 -6.65
CA VAL A 385 1.29 4.05 -7.35
C VAL A 385 1.83 2.82 -6.63
N GLY A 386 1.00 1.79 -6.48
CA GLY A 386 1.33 0.56 -5.78
C GLY A 386 1.04 0.55 -4.28
N THR A 387 0.87 1.70 -3.64
CA THR A 387 0.47 1.74 -2.22
C THR A 387 -0.88 1.06 -2.01
N ILE A 388 -1.02 0.28 -0.95
CA ILE A 388 -2.29 -0.34 -0.56
C ILE A 388 -3.17 0.76 0.06
N VAL A 389 -4.44 0.81 -0.35
CA VAL A 389 -5.39 1.80 0.15
C VAL A 389 -6.63 1.07 0.66
N LEU A 390 -6.92 1.22 1.94
CA LEU A 390 -8.11 0.67 2.58
C LEU A 390 -9.12 1.80 2.70
N VAL A 391 -10.34 1.59 2.21
CA VAL A 391 -11.42 2.56 2.31
C VAL A 391 -12.62 1.92 2.99
N ILE A 392 -13.14 2.59 4.00
CA ILE A 392 -14.41 2.26 4.62
C ILE A 392 -15.33 3.47 4.46
N ALA A 393 -16.59 3.23 4.09
CA ALA A 393 -17.64 4.25 4.18
C ALA A 393 -18.80 3.71 5.01
N SER A 394 -19.23 4.49 6.00
CA SER A 394 -20.34 4.15 6.90
C SER A 394 -21.19 5.38 7.15
N LYS A 395 -22.51 5.19 7.10
CA LYS A 395 -23.52 6.19 7.46
C LYS A 395 -23.19 7.56 6.87
N LEU A 396 -23.19 7.62 5.54
CA LEU A 396 -22.95 8.85 4.79
C LEU A 396 -24.06 9.88 5.09
N ASP A 397 -23.75 11.17 5.00
CA ASP A 397 -24.70 12.23 5.33
C ASP A 397 -25.98 12.14 4.48
N VAL A 398 -27.12 12.58 5.02
CA VAL A 398 -28.40 12.54 4.30
C VAL A 398 -28.39 13.35 3.00
N ASN A 399 -27.50 14.34 2.90
CA ASN A 399 -27.28 15.18 1.73
C ASN A 399 -26.06 14.72 0.90
N PHE A 400 -25.48 13.56 1.20
CA PHE A 400 -24.36 13.04 0.43
C PHE A 400 -24.78 12.83 -1.03
N VAL A 401 -24.07 13.52 -1.92
CA VAL A 401 -24.12 13.32 -3.37
C VAL A 401 -22.74 12.85 -3.78
N LEU A 402 -22.68 11.71 -4.47
CA LEU A 402 -21.43 11.18 -4.98
C LEU A 402 -20.87 12.12 -6.06
N ASP A 403 -19.71 12.68 -5.78
CA ASP A 403 -18.94 13.44 -6.75
C ASP A 403 -18.26 12.49 -7.76
N ASN A 404 -18.27 12.84 -9.04
CA ASN A 404 -17.66 12.02 -10.09
C ASN A 404 -16.14 11.88 -9.91
N ASN A 405 -15.46 12.92 -9.42
CA ASN A 405 -14.01 12.88 -9.15
C ASN A 405 -13.72 11.98 -7.96
N LEU A 406 -14.57 11.96 -6.92
CA LEU A 406 -14.47 10.98 -5.85
C LEU A 406 -14.62 9.54 -6.37
N ALA A 407 -15.60 9.30 -7.24
CA ALA A 407 -15.79 7.99 -7.84
C ALA A 407 -14.58 7.55 -8.70
N ASN A 408 -14.01 8.47 -9.47
CA ASN A 408 -12.79 8.26 -10.27
C ASN A 408 -11.56 8.03 -9.38
N ALA A 409 -11.42 8.77 -8.28
CA ALA A 409 -10.33 8.58 -7.31
C ALA A 409 -10.40 7.17 -6.71
N LEU A 410 -11.58 6.72 -6.28
CA LEU A 410 -11.80 5.35 -5.81
C LEU A 410 -11.58 4.31 -6.93
N ALA A 411 -11.90 4.63 -8.19
CA ALA A 411 -11.61 3.76 -9.31
C ALA A 411 -10.10 3.62 -9.57
N SER A 412 -9.30 4.67 -9.30
CA SER A 412 -7.83 4.65 -9.43
C SER A 412 -7.12 3.74 -8.42
N ILE A 413 -7.83 3.29 -7.39
CA ILE A 413 -7.34 2.28 -6.43
C ILE A 413 -8.00 0.91 -6.65
N GLY A 414 -8.69 0.73 -7.76
CA GLY A 414 -9.30 -0.53 -8.20
C GLY A 414 -10.79 -0.68 -7.90
N GLY A 415 -11.44 0.29 -7.26
CA GLY A 415 -12.88 0.24 -6.99
C GLY A 415 -13.73 0.27 -8.28
N CYS A 416 -14.84 -0.44 -8.28
CA CYS A 416 -15.85 -0.41 -9.35
C CYS A 416 -17.27 -0.13 -8.85
N TYR A 417 -17.56 -0.35 -7.56
CA TYR A 417 -18.83 0.02 -6.92
C TYR A 417 -18.86 1.46 -6.43
N SER A 418 -17.74 2.18 -6.52
CA SER A 418 -17.66 3.60 -6.14
C SER A 418 -18.77 4.44 -6.78
N TYR A 419 -19.10 4.22 -8.06
CA TYR A 419 -20.21 4.89 -8.79
C TYR A 419 -21.62 4.55 -8.28
N SER A 420 -21.74 3.59 -7.36
CA SER A 420 -23.02 3.16 -6.78
C SER A 420 -23.20 3.67 -5.35
N LEU A 421 -22.24 4.43 -4.82
CA LEU A 421 -22.32 4.95 -3.46
C LEU A 421 -23.48 5.94 -3.32
N THR A 422 -24.33 5.68 -2.35
CA THR A 422 -25.44 6.55 -1.95
C THR A 422 -25.36 6.81 -0.45
N LYS A 423 -26.15 7.75 0.06
CA LYS A 423 -26.21 8.07 1.50
C LYS A 423 -26.45 6.86 2.42
N ASP A 424 -27.17 5.85 1.91
CA ASP A 424 -27.58 4.67 2.66
C ASP A 424 -26.56 3.52 2.52
N ALA A 425 -25.44 3.71 1.81
CA ALA A 425 -24.47 2.65 1.57
C ALA A 425 -23.54 2.40 2.79
N SER A 426 -23.32 1.12 3.09
CA SER A 426 -22.10 0.63 3.74
C SER A 426 -21.14 0.17 2.64
N TYR A 427 -19.88 0.56 2.75
CA TYR A 427 -18.87 0.28 1.72
C TYR A 427 -17.52 -0.07 2.33
N VAL A 428 -16.87 -1.07 1.75
CA VAL A 428 -15.48 -1.43 2.05
C VAL A 428 -14.72 -1.71 0.76
N LEU A 429 -13.47 -1.28 0.71
CA LEU A 429 -12.57 -1.47 -0.42
C LEU A 429 -11.17 -1.73 0.12
N ILE A 430 -10.61 -2.88 -0.20
CA ILE A 430 -9.18 -3.16 -0.04
C ILE A 430 -8.59 -2.96 -1.43
N GLY A 431 -8.01 -1.80 -1.69
CA GLY A 431 -7.54 -1.38 -3.00
C GLY A 431 -6.03 -1.19 -3.09
N ARG A 432 -5.56 -0.85 -4.29
CA ARG A 432 -4.16 -0.53 -4.54
C ARG A 432 -4.06 0.55 -5.61
N LYS A 433 -3.29 1.61 -5.36
CA LYS A 433 -3.16 2.71 -6.33
C LYS A 433 -2.59 2.22 -7.66
N GLY A 434 -3.26 2.59 -8.76
CA GLY A 434 -2.93 2.13 -10.10
C GLY A 434 -3.47 0.74 -10.43
N ALA A 435 -4.26 0.13 -9.53
CA ALA A 435 -4.96 -1.12 -9.84
C ALA A 435 -6.15 -0.86 -10.78
N PRO A 436 -6.45 -1.79 -11.71
CA PRO A 436 -7.59 -1.65 -12.62
C PRO A 436 -8.92 -1.62 -11.86
N SER A 437 -9.88 -0.81 -12.33
CA SER A 437 -11.23 -0.83 -11.75
C SER A 437 -11.86 -2.23 -11.82
N GLY A 438 -12.35 -2.71 -10.68
CA GLY A 438 -12.93 -4.03 -10.50
C GLY A 438 -11.91 -5.17 -10.35
N SER A 439 -10.64 -4.86 -10.06
CA SER A 439 -9.57 -5.82 -9.83
C SER A 439 -9.26 -6.08 -8.35
N VAL A 440 -10.05 -5.53 -7.44
CA VAL A 440 -9.77 -5.60 -6.00
C VAL A 440 -11.01 -6.02 -5.21
N PRO A 441 -10.86 -6.57 -3.99
CA PRO A 441 -11.95 -6.86 -3.07
C PRO A 441 -12.69 -5.59 -2.66
N GLU A 442 -13.96 -5.53 -3.04
CA GLU A 442 -14.83 -4.41 -2.82
C GLU A 442 -16.23 -4.92 -2.52
N ALA A 443 -16.86 -4.44 -1.45
CA ALA A 443 -18.21 -4.81 -1.08
C ALA A 443 -19.05 -3.57 -0.74
N ILE A 444 -20.33 -3.62 -1.14
CA ILE A 444 -21.32 -2.58 -0.88
C ILE A 444 -22.64 -3.22 -0.45
N SER A 445 -23.35 -2.56 0.46
CA SER A 445 -24.73 -2.90 0.84
C SER A 445 -25.49 -1.61 1.13
N PHE A 446 -26.74 -1.53 0.69
CA PHE A 446 -27.63 -0.39 0.97
C PHE A 446 -28.57 -0.67 2.14
N THR A 447 -28.64 -1.92 2.58
CA THR A 447 -29.61 -2.39 3.56
C THR A 447 -28.95 -2.83 4.86
N GLY A 448 -27.64 -3.11 4.82
CA GLY A 448 -26.91 -3.68 5.94
C GLY A 448 -25.40 -3.52 5.91
N ALA A 449 -24.72 -4.31 6.74
CA ALA A 449 -23.28 -4.28 6.92
C ALA A 449 -22.55 -5.00 5.78
N VAL A 450 -21.30 -4.61 5.57
CA VAL A 450 -20.38 -5.24 4.63
C VAL A 450 -19.05 -5.52 5.28
N SER A 451 -18.43 -6.61 4.86
CA SER A 451 -17.08 -6.97 5.28
C SER A 451 -16.24 -7.50 4.13
N SER A 452 -14.94 -7.25 4.21
CA SER A 452 -13.97 -7.64 3.20
C SER A 452 -12.68 -8.09 3.88
N PHE A 453 -12.13 -9.21 3.42
CA PHE A 453 -10.85 -9.71 3.86
C PHE A 453 -9.93 -9.91 2.67
N SER A 454 -8.65 -9.60 2.84
CA SER A 454 -7.63 -9.87 1.84
C SER A 454 -6.32 -10.31 2.47
N HIS A 455 -5.79 -11.42 1.98
CA HIS A 455 -4.48 -11.96 2.38
C HIS A 455 -3.47 -11.81 1.24
N PHE A 456 -2.36 -11.14 1.53
CA PHE A 456 -1.25 -10.86 0.62
C PHE A 456 -0.02 -11.64 1.05
N ASN A 457 0.52 -12.47 0.16
CA ASN A 457 1.82 -13.05 0.40
C ASN A 457 2.91 -12.04 0.01
N TYR A 458 3.60 -11.51 1.01
CA TYR A 458 4.66 -10.51 0.86
C TYR A 458 5.78 -10.95 -0.09
N LYS A 459 6.14 -12.26 -0.12
CA LYS A 459 7.17 -12.79 -1.02
C LYS A 459 6.75 -12.72 -2.48
N THR A 460 5.48 -12.49 -2.77
CA THR A 460 4.95 -12.49 -4.14
C THR A 460 4.23 -11.20 -4.50
N MET A 461 4.18 -10.26 -3.55
CA MET A 461 3.60 -8.95 -3.79
C MET A 461 4.56 -8.17 -4.68
N LEU A 462 4.07 -7.72 -5.84
CA LEU A 462 4.83 -6.81 -6.69
C LEU A 462 5.08 -5.52 -5.89
N THR A 463 6.28 -4.99 -5.89
CA THR A 463 6.61 -3.69 -5.28
C THR A 463 6.99 -2.69 -6.37
N SER A 464 6.99 -1.40 -6.04
CA SER A 464 7.48 -0.39 -6.99
C SER A 464 8.96 -0.64 -7.33
N PRO A 465 9.34 -0.74 -8.61
CA PRO A 465 10.74 -0.89 -9.00
C PRO A 465 11.45 0.47 -9.15
N PHE A 466 10.81 1.55 -8.73
CA PHE A 466 11.31 2.92 -8.76
C PHE A 466 10.99 3.65 -7.45
N LEU A 467 11.70 4.75 -7.22
CA LEU A 467 11.34 5.76 -6.24
C LEU A 467 10.47 6.82 -6.89
N GLU A 468 9.31 7.10 -6.30
CA GLU A 468 8.53 8.28 -6.63
C GLU A 468 8.85 9.37 -5.61
N ILE A 469 9.42 10.47 -6.08
CA ILE A 469 9.86 11.57 -5.21
C ILE A 469 9.10 12.81 -5.59
N THR A 470 8.48 13.45 -4.61
CA THR A 470 7.85 14.76 -4.75
C THR A 470 8.54 15.72 -3.79
N LEU A 471 8.83 16.91 -4.28
CA LEU A 471 9.34 18.00 -3.46
C LEU A 471 8.47 19.23 -3.62
N LYS A 472 8.12 19.81 -2.48
CA LYS A 472 7.31 21.02 -2.36
C LYS A 472 8.14 22.11 -1.72
N SER A 473 8.16 23.28 -2.36
CA SER A 473 8.64 24.52 -1.74
C SER A 473 7.42 25.34 -1.28
N LEU A 474 7.58 26.09 -0.20
CA LEU A 474 6.54 27.00 0.32
C LEU A 474 7.04 28.45 0.33
N THR A 475 6.09 29.37 0.37
CA THR A 475 6.34 30.80 0.56
C THR A 475 6.05 31.22 2.00
N ASN A 476 6.65 32.33 2.43
CA ASN A 476 6.64 32.85 3.81
C ASN A 476 5.26 33.32 4.34
N LYS A 477 4.14 33.05 3.67
CA LYS A 477 2.81 33.35 4.21
C LYS A 477 2.38 32.28 5.23
N LEU A 478 3.10 32.22 6.34
CA LEU A 478 2.54 31.73 7.60
C LEU A 478 1.41 32.69 7.97
N VAL A 479 0.18 32.39 7.56
CA VAL A 479 -1.00 33.07 8.09
C VAL A 479 -1.09 32.66 9.55
N VAL A 480 -0.58 33.50 10.44
CA VAL A 480 -0.64 33.33 11.89
C VAL A 480 -2.12 33.22 12.28
N GLY A 481 -2.62 31.99 12.47
CA GLY A 481 -4.00 31.73 12.87
C GLY A 481 -4.66 30.48 12.28
N GLU A 482 -4.18 29.93 11.16
CA GLU A 482 -4.70 28.68 10.60
C GLU A 482 -3.84 27.49 11.06
N SER A 483 -4.38 26.68 11.97
CA SER A 483 -3.74 25.51 12.58
C SER A 483 -3.66 24.28 11.66
N ASP A 484 -3.77 24.45 10.34
CA ASP A 484 -3.66 23.33 9.43
C ASP A 484 -2.18 22.95 9.27
N ASN A 485 -1.80 21.85 9.93
CA ASN A 485 -0.51 21.14 9.87
C ASN A 485 -0.06 20.71 8.44
N ASN A 486 -0.63 21.29 7.38
CA ASN A 486 -0.41 20.95 5.97
C ASN A 486 0.55 21.93 5.24
N GLN A 487 1.11 22.90 5.94
CA GLN A 487 2.02 23.90 5.38
C GLN A 487 3.48 23.62 5.76
N GLU A 488 4.00 22.44 5.39
CA GLU A 488 5.43 22.14 5.52
C GLU A 488 6.12 22.01 4.16
N TYR A 489 7.34 22.57 4.06
CA TYR A 489 8.33 22.15 3.07
C TYR A 489 8.43 20.64 3.17
N SER A 490 8.36 19.92 2.07
CA SER A 490 8.34 18.47 2.16
C SER A 490 9.09 17.83 1.01
N PHE A 491 10.00 16.93 1.34
CA PHE A 491 10.38 15.85 0.45
C PHE A 491 9.53 14.66 0.84
N THR A 492 8.80 14.12 -0.12
CA THR A 492 8.13 12.84 0.05
C THR A 492 8.78 11.82 -0.86
N ILE A 493 9.07 10.63 -0.34
CA ILE A 493 9.45 9.49 -1.16
C ILE A 493 8.41 8.40 -0.99
N ASN A 494 7.85 7.93 -2.11
CA ASN A 494 6.72 7.01 -2.16
C ASN A 494 5.53 7.44 -1.27
N GLY A 495 5.24 8.74 -1.28
CA GLY A 495 4.17 9.34 -0.47
C GLY A 495 4.52 9.57 1.00
N VAL A 496 5.80 9.42 1.38
CA VAL A 496 6.24 9.50 2.77
C VAL A 496 7.18 10.68 2.99
N ASN A 497 6.82 11.55 3.93
CA ASN A 497 7.64 12.69 4.34
C ASN A 497 9.02 12.24 4.88
N VAL A 498 10.08 12.89 4.38
CA VAL A 498 11.45 12.75 4.86
C VAL A 498 11.65 13.71 6.06
N PRO A 499 11.88 13.22 7.30
CA PRO A 499 11.72 14.06 8.50
C PRO A 499 12.72 15.23 8.69
N SER A 500 13.91 15.18 8.08
CA SER A 500 15.02 16.09 8.40
C SER A 500 15.15 17.32 7.50
N SER A 501 14.22 17.52 6.57
CA SER A 501 14.34 18.52 5.49
C SER A 501 13.10 19.43 5.35
N ASN A 502 12.29 19.51 6.39
CA ASN A 502 11.04 20.29 6.40
C ASN A 502 11.18 21.61 7.18
N GLN A 503 12.21 22.40 6.89
CA GLN A 503 12.47 23.68 7.58
C GLN A 503 12.54 24.85 6.59
N LEU A 504 12.31 26.07 7.08
CA LEU A 504 12.61 27.30 6.32
C LEU A 504 14.10 27.31 5.94
N GLY A 505 14.43 27.65 4.70
CA GLY A 505 15.80 27.56 4.19
C GLY A 505 15.92 26.90 2.82
N ILE A 506 17.16 26.56 2.49
CA ILE A 506 17.48 25.69 1.37
C ILE A 506 17.53 24.26 1.91
N ASN A 507 16.54 23.46 1.55
CA ASN A 507 16.51 22.05 1.90
C ASN A 507 17.12 21.24 0.77
N VAL A 508 18.01 20.31 1.12
CA VAL A 508 18.77 19.51 0.17
C VAL A 508 18.69 18.05 0.57
N MET A 509 18.34 17.20 -0.39
CA MET A 509 18.36 15.75 -0.25
C MET A 509 19.23 15.14 -1.35
N LEU A 510 20.06 14.17 -1.00
CA LEU A 510 20.93 13.43 -1.89
C LEU A 510 20.56 11.96 -1.87
N ILE A 511 20.42 11.37 -3.06
CA ILE A 511 20.07 9.95 -3.20
C ILE A 511 21.09 9.23 -4.08
N GLU A 512 21.52 8.07 -3.61
CA GLU A 512 22.31 7.13 -4.39
C GLU A 512 21.41 6.43 -5.45
N PRO A 513 21.74 6.49 -6.75
CA PRO A 513 20.89 5.94 -7.82
C PRO A 513 20.78 4.41 -7.79
N MET A 514 21.76 3.71 -7.20
CA MET A 514 21.83 2.25 -7.26
C MET A 514 20.81 1.59 -6.36
N ASN A 515 20.73 2.02 -5.10
CA ASN A 515 19.89 1.47 -4.05
C ASN A 515 18.80 2.46 -3.60
N GLY A 516 18.86 3.72 -4.02
CA GLY A 516 17.96 4.76 -3.55
C GLY A 516 18.35 5.35 -2.20
N GLU A 517 19.44 4.92 -1.55
CA GLU A 517 19.79 5.35 -0.20
C GLU A 517 19.86 6.88 -0.09
N ILE A 518 19.24 7.46 0.95
CA ILE A 518 19.40 8.88 1.26
C ILE A 518 20.77 9.08 1.90
N ILE A 519 21.74 9.54 1.10
CA ILE A 519 23.10 9.83 1.57
C ILE A 519 23.09 11.03 2.52
N LEU A 520 22.26 12.02 2.21
CA LEU A 520 22.17 13.27 2.96
C LEU A 520 20.76 13.84 2.87
N SER A 521 20.27 14.38 3.98
CA SER A 521 19.10 15.24 4.01
C SER A 521 19.36 16.36 5.02
N ARG A 522 19.49 17.60 4.55
CA ARG A 522 19.94 18.75 5.35
C ARG A 522 19.18 20.01 4.96
N ASN A 523 18.81 20.80 5.96
CA ASN A 523 18.38 22.19 5.80
C ASN A 523 19.57 23.14 5.99
N TYR A 524 19.64 24.18 5.15
CA TYR A 524 20.56 25.29 5.29
C TYR A 524 19.78 26.56 5.64
N SER A 525 19.99 27.04 6.86
CA SER A 525 19.23 28.15 7.45
C SER A 525 19.41 29.48 6.69
N PRO A 526 18.35 30.31 6.62
CA PRO A 526 18.38 31.61 5.94
C PRO A 526 19.25 32.69 6.59
N GLN A 527 19.71 32.51 7.83
CA GLN A 527 20.46 33.53 8.58
C GLN A 527 21.97 33.55 8.26
N SER A 528 22.51 32.53 7.59
CA SER A 528 23.95 32.39 7.28
C SER A 528 24.19 32.00 5.81
N ILE A 529 23.37 32.51 4.88
CA ILE A 529 23.29 31.97 3.52
C ILE A 529 24.61 32.05 2.73
N GLN A 530 25.45 33.08 2.87
CA GLN A 530 26.67 33.17 2.05
C GLN A 530 27.61 31.97 2.26
N SER A 531 27.89 31.61 3.52
CA SER A 531 28.71 30.44 3.85
C SER A 531 27.99 29.12 3.53
N ASN A 532 26.67 29.08 3.67
CA ASN A 532 25.87 27.88 3.39
C ASN A 532 25.78 27.58 1.88
N SER A 533 25.62 28.61 1.04
CA SER A 533 25.68 28.48 -0.42
C SER A 533 27.05 27.97 -0.87
N ASP A 534 28.14 28.45 -0.28
CA ASP A 534 29.49 27.96 -0.58
C ASP A 534 29.72 26.51 -0.14
N GLN A 535 29.24 26.13 1.05
CA GLN A 535 29.28 24.76 1.53
C GLN A 535 28.46 23.81 0.65
N LEU A 536 27.28 24.26 0.21
CA LEU A 536 26.42 23.49 -0.66
C LEU A 536 27.01 23.34 -2.08
N SER A 537 27.61 24.41 -2.61
CA SER A 537 28.41 24.34 -3.84
C SER A 537 29.51 23.29 -3.73
N GLN A 538 30.30 23.36 -2.66
CA GLN A 538 31.40 22.42 -2.42
C GLN A 538 30.90 20.98 -2.28
N LEU A 539 29.75 20.78 -1.62
CA LEU A 539 29.10 19.48 -1.52
C LEU A 539 28.76 18.95 -2.91
N ILE A 540 28.01 19.71 -3.72
CA ILE A 540 27.60 19.30 -5.08
C ILE A 540 28.82 19.01 -5.97
N GLU A 541 29.85 19.85 -5.90
CA GLU A 541 31.12 19.68 -6.64
C GLU A 541 31.87 18.39 -6.23
N SER A 542 31.72 17.96 -4.98
CA SER A 542 32.36 16.76 -4.44
C SER A 542 31.63 15.46 -4.77
N LEU A 543 30.34 15.53 -5.16
CA LEU A 543 29.54 14.33 -5.41
C LEU A 543 30.02 13.57 -6.65
N PRO A 544 30.03 12.22 -6.61
CA PRO A 544 30.29 11.41 -7.80
C PRO A 544 29.18 11.58 -8.84
N ASP A 545 29.50 11.30 -10.10
CA ASP A 545 28.51 11.28 -11.18
C ASP A 545 27.34 10.33 -10.86
N LYS A 546 26.18 10.60 -11.49
CA LYS A 546 24.92 9.86 -11.38
C LYS A 546 24.15 10.00 -10.06
N HIS A 547 24.71 10.68 -9.06
CA HIS A 547 23.98 11.01 -7.84
C HIS A 547 22.84 11.98 -8.11
N TYR A 548 21.69 11.75 -7.48
CA TYR A 548 20.55 12.64 -7.58
C TYR A 548 20.59 13.69 -6.47
N VAL A 549 20.41 14.95 -6.85
CA VAL A 549 20.36 16.11 -5.96
C VAL A 549 18.97 16.72 -6.07
N PHE A 550 18.34 16.86 -4.91
CA PHE A 550 17.01 17.38 -4.73
C PHE A 550 17.11 18.65 -3.91
N ILE A 551 16.58 19.76 -4.41
CA ILE A 551 16.66 21.06 -3.74
C ILE A 551 15.28 21.67 -3.70
N SER A 552 14.85 22.07 -2.51
CA SER A 552 13.64 22.88 -2.28
C SER A 552 14.05 24.12 -1.51
N CYS A 553 13.68 25.29 -1.99
CA CYS A 553 14.10 26.56 -1.41
C CYS A 553 12.90 27.49 -1.30
N ASP A 554 12.76 28.11 -0.14
CA ASP A 554 11.78 29.15 0.08
C ASP A 554 12.15 30.47 -0.62
N ASN A 555 11.17 31.36 -0.73
CA ASN A 555 11.31 32.64 -1.42
C ASN A 555 12.42 33.53 -0.80
N GLU A 556 12.47 33.66 0.53
CA GLU A 556 13.46 34.51 1.20
C GLU A 556 14.88 33.96 1.01
N SER A 557 15.04 32.63 1.12
CA SER A 557 16.33 31.97 0.91
C SER A 557 16.82 32.05 -0.53
N GLY A 558 15.91 31.99 -1.52
CA GLY A 558 16.24 32.12 -2.93
C GLY A 558 16.96 33.43 -3.27
N THR A 559 16.55 34.55 -2.64
CA THR A 559 17.14 35.87 -2.88
C THR A 559 18.58 36.01 -2.38
N ARG A 560 19.01 35.17 -1.44
CA ARG A 560 20.32 35.28 -0.78
C ARG A 560 21.36 34.32 -1.36
N LEU A 561 21.02 33.53 -2.37
CA LEU A 561 21.92 32.58 -3.03
C LEU A 561 23.06 33.30 -3.76
N ASN A 562 24.30 32.92 -3.47
CA ASN A 562 25.48 33.49 -4.13
C ASN A 562 25.66 32.98 -5.58
N ASP A 563 26.42 33.73 -6.39
CA ASP A 563 26.63 33.39 -7.81
C ASP A 563 27.40 32.08 -8.00
N ARG A 564 28.27 31.71 -7.05
CA ARG A 564 28.97 30.43 -7.07
C ARG A 564 27.96 29.28 -7.08
N PHE A 565 26.96 29.31 -6.19
CA PHE A 565 25.93 28.28 -6.11
C PHE A 565 25.06 28.22 -7.38
N LYS A 566 24.63 29.38 -7.89
CA LYS A 566 23.91 29.45 -9.17
C LYS A 566 24.72 28.80 -10.31
N ASN A 567 26.02 29.10 -10.37
CA ASN A 567 26.94 28.50 -11.35
C ASN A 567 27.15 27.01 -11.11
N THR A 568 27.28 26.56 -9.86
CA THR A 568 27.45 25.15 -9.50
C THR A 568 26.24 24.34 -9.95
N ILE A 569 25.01 24.77 -9.63
CA ILE A 569 23.78 24.08 -10.08
C ILE A 569 23.71 24.10 -11.62
N SER A 570 23.96 25.25 -12.26
CA SER A 570 23.90 25.31 -13.73
C SER A 570 24.89 24.40 -14.42
N LYS A 571 26.09 24.25 -13.86
CA LYS A 571 27.16 23.44 -14.42
C LYS A 571 26.98 21.94 -14.14
N HIS A 572 26.63 21.58 -12.91
CA HIS A 572 26.63 20.17 -12.46
C HIS A 572 25.27 19.48 -12.50
N LEU A 573 24.17 20.25 -12.43
CA LEU A 573 22.80 19.74 -12.49
C LEU A 573 22.10 20.11 -13.81
N SER A 574 22.81 20.74 -14.75
CA SER A 574 22.29 21.24 -16.03
C SER A 574 21.14 22.26 -15.91
N ASN A 575 21.04 22.96 -14.77
CA ASN A 575 19.97 23.92 -14.53
C ASN A 575 20.26 25.30 -15.13
N ARG A 576 19.72 25.59 -16.31
CA ARG A 576 20.00 26.87 -17.00
C ARG A 576 19.00 28.00 -16.69
N SER A 577 17.76 27.70 -16.29
CA SER A 577 16.77 28.77 -16.10
C SER A 577 16.85 29.41 -14.70
N LEU A 578 17.35 28.70 -13.69
CA LEU A 578 17.57 29.23 -12.33
C LEU A 578 18.54 30.44 -12.31
N VAL A 579 19.54 30.46 -13.20
CA VAL A 579 20.56 31.53 -13.25
C VAL A 579 19.96 32.88 -13.64
N GLN A 580 18.84 32.89 -14.36
CA GLN A 580 18.26 34.11 -14.95
C GLN A 580 17.10 34.70 -14.14
N THR A 581 16.55 33.99 -13.14
CA THR A 581 15.18 34.28 -12.66
C THR A 581 15.01 34.38 -11.14
N LEU A 582 16.03 34.12 -10.33
CA LEU A 582 15.91 33.99 -8.85
C LEU A 582 15.67 35.30 -8.04
N GLU A 583 15.22 36.38 -8.66
CA GLU A 583 14.91 37.61 -7.94
C GLU A 583 13.49 37.51 -7.34
N ASN A 584 13.38 36.99 -6.11
CA ASN A 584 12.17 36.87 -5.28
C ASN A 584 11.19 35.75 -5.67
N GLY A 585 11.59 34.48 -5.52
CA GLY A 585 10.68 33.36 -5.77
C GLY A 585 11.07 32.06 -5.06
N SER A 586 10.07 31.23 -4.76
CA SER A 586 10.31 29.86 -4.28
C SER A 586 10.63 28.93 -5.46
N TYR A 587 11.48 27.93 -5.22
CA TYR A 587 11.86 26.99 -6.27
C TYR A 587 12.06 25.56 -5.76
N CYS A 588 11.78 24.60 -6.64
CA CYS A 588 12.24 23.22 -6.50
C CYS A 588 13.04 22.82 -7.74
N THR A 589 14.08 22.02 -7.54
CA THR A 589 14.83 21.43 -8.65
C THR A 589 15.31 20.03 -8.29
N ILE A 590 15.32 19.18 -9.31
CA ILE A 590 15.91 17.85 -9.26
C ILE A 590 16.93 17.79 -10.39
N GLY A 591 18.14 17.36 -10.06
CA GLY A 591 19.17 17.14 -11.05
C GLY A 591 20.01 15.91 -10.74
N GLN A 592 20.52 15.28 -11.78
CA GLN A 592 21.53 14.24 -11.64
C GLN A 592 22.92 14.84 -11.90
N ILE A 593 23.89 14.58 -11.01
CA ILE A 593 25.27 15.02 -11.18
C ILE A 593 25.84 14.44 -12.47
N ASN A 594 26.27 15.33 -13.37
CA ASN A 594 26.88 14.92 -14.62
C ASN A 594 27.98 15.88 -15.07
N ARG A 595 29.21 15.38 -15.10
CA ARG A 595 30.39 16.15 -15.52
C ARG A 595 30.65 16.11 -17.02
N ALA A 596 30.00 15.22 -17.77
CA ALA A 596 30.16 15.12 -19.22
C ALA A 596 29.11 15.98 -19.94
N GLU A 597 29.52 17.14 -20.48
CA GLU A 597 28.64 18.10 -21.17
C GLU A 597 27.79 17.52 -22.31
N GLN A 598 28.15 16.34 -22.84
CA GLN A 598 27.51 15.70 -23.98
C GLN A 598 26.37 14.73 -23.62
N GLN A 599 26.23 14.33 -22.36
CA GLN A 599 25.11 13.50 -21.90
C GLN A 599 24.26 14.35 -20.98
N ARG A 600 23.24 15.05 -21.49
CA ARG A 600 22.33 15.79 -20.61
C ARG A 600 21.41 14.80 -19.89
N SER A 601 21.66 14.61 -18.60
CA SER A 601 20.87 13.78 -17.69
C SER A 601 19.63 14.51 -17.17
N LEU A 602 18.80 13.77 -16.44
CA LEU A 602 17.59 14.24 -15.75
C LEU A 602 17.77 15.62 -15.13
N PHE A 603 16.93 16.56 -15.58
CA PHE A 603 16.85 17.91 -15.05
C PHE A 603 15.39 18.38 -14.99
N ILE A 604 15.01 18.87 -13.81
CA ILE A 604 13.66 19.35 -13.51
C ILE A 604 13.80 20.61 -12.69
N GLU A 605 13.03 21.63 -13.06
CA GLU A 605 12.89 22.85 -12.26
C GLU A 605 11.44 23.33 -12.29
N ASN A 606 11.00 23.85 -11.16
CA ASN A 606 9.81 24.66 -11.05
C ASN A 606 10.14 25.89 -10.22
N PHE A 607 9.63 27.03 -10.67
CA PHE A 607 9.92 28.33 -10.12
C PHE A 607 8.66 29.18 -10.20
N THR A 608 8.42 29.99 -9.16
CA THR A 608 7.43 31.05 -9.20
C THR A 608 7.94 32.27 -8.47
N ASN A 609 7.70 33.45 -9.06
CA ASN A 609 7.91 34.75 -8.43
C ASN A 609 6.77 35.12 -7.47
N ASP A 610 5.65 34.38 -7.54
CA ASP A 610 4.47 34.65 -6.74
C ASP A 610 4.58 34.02 -5.34
N THR A 611 3.56 34.25 -4.51
CA THR A 611 3.48 33.64 -3.18
C THR A 611 3.06 32.16 -3.21
N ASP A 612 3.20 31.48 -4.33
CA ASP A 612 2.66 30.13 -4.50
C ASP A 612 3.72 29.05 -4.31
N SER A 613 3.29 27.86 -3.87
CA SER A 613 4.21 26.72 -3.71
C SER A 613 4.66 26.18 -5.06
N THR A 614 5.93 25.83 -5.21
CA THR A 614 6.39 25.04 -6.37
C THR A 614 6.45 23.57 -6.02
N ILE A 615 5.99 22.72 -6.94
CA ILE A 615 6.05 21.27 -6.80
C ILE A 615 6.77 20.67 -8.00
N CYS A 616 7.67 19.74 -7.74
CA CYS A 616 8.30 18.92 -8.77
C CYS A 616 8.19 17.46 -8.37
N SER A 617 7.85 16.59 -9.31
CA SER A 617 7.74 15.15 -9.06
C SER A 617 8.54 14.34 -10.08
N VAL A 618 9.19 13.29 -9.60
CA VAL A 618 10.00 12.39 -10.43
C VAL A 618 9.82 10.93 -10.07
N ARG A 619 9.91 10.05 -11.07
CA ARG A 619 10.12 8.61 -10.88
C ARG A 619 11.49 8.17 -11.35
N ILE A 620 12.26 7.57 -10.44
CA ILE A 620 13.65 7.15 -10.65
C ILE A 620 13.75 5.63 -10.49
N PRO A 621 14.16 4.88 -11.53
CA PRO A 621 14.38 3.44 -11.41
C PRO A 621 15.53 3.12 -10.46
N LEU A 622 15.38 2.05 -9.66
CA LEU A 622 16.43 1.60 -8.73
C LEU A 622 17.51 0.78 -9.46
N GLY A 623 18.73 1.28 -9.58
CA GLY A 623 19.79 0.68 -10.41
C GLY A 623 20.11 -0.80 -10.16
N HIS A 624 20.06 -1.26 -8.92
CA HIS A 624 20.32 -2.68 -8.60
C HIS A 624 19.26 -3.63 -9.16
N LEU A 625 18.04 -3.15 -9.43
CA LEU A 625 16.94 -3.95 -9.95
C LEU A 625 17.03 -4.23 -11.45
N TYR A 626 17.82 -3.47 -12.21
CA TYR A 626 17.86 -3.55 -13.66
C TYR A 626 19.21 -4.09 -14.17
N HIS A 627 19.20 -4.78 -15.33
CA HIS A 627 20.40 -5.31 -15.98
C HIS A 627 21.41 -4.20 -16.30
N GLU A 628 20.91 -3.08 -16.83
CA GLU A 628 21.63 -1.82 -17.04
C GLU A 628 20.58 -0.70 -17.20
N ILE A 629 20.63 0.37 -16.40
CA ILE A 629 19.77 1.54 -16.68
C ILE A 629 20.42 2.33 -17.81
N LYS A 630 20.09 1.98 -19.04
CA LYS A 630 20.12 2.93 -20.14
C LYS A 630 18.69 3.45 -20.24
N GLY A 631 18.46 4.75 -20.06
CA GLY A 631 17.11 5.30 -19.93
C GLY A 631 16.96 6.56 -20.77
N ASN A 632 15.75 6.81 -21.24
CA ASN A 632 15.37 8.11 -21.77
C ASN A 632 14.82 8.94 -20.61
N SER A 633 15.38 10.10 -20.31
CA SER A 633 14.83 11.00 -19.29
C SER A 633 13.78 11.93 -19.91
N PHE A 634 12.52 11.74 -19.53
CA PHE A 634 11.44 12.68 -19.87
C PHE A 634 11.30 13.74 -18.78
N SER A 635 11.15 15.00 -19.18
CA SER A 635 10.72 16.07 -18.29
C SER A 635 9.67 16.91 -18.98
N VAL A 636 8.54 17.08 -18.31
CA VAL A 636 7.34 17.79 -18.78
C VAL A 636 7.12 18.96 -17.84
N ASN A 637 7.14 20.17 -18.39
CA ASN A 637 6.84 21.39 -17.68
C ASN A 637 5.70 22.11 -18.43
N ALA A 638 4.64 22.44 -17.72
CA ALA A 638 3.50 23.17 -18.21
C ALA A 638 3.26 24.39 -17.32
N ASN A 639 3.16 25.57 -17.91
CA ASN A 639 2.69 26.76 -17.22
C ASN A 639 1.67 27.51 -18.10
N GLN A 640 1.12 28.60 -17.59
CA GLN A 640 0.09 29.36 -18.30
C GLN A 640 0.56 29.95 -19.64
N ASN A 641 1.87 30.18 -19.80
CA ASN A 641 2.44 30.92 -20.94
C ASN A 641 3.32 30.06 -21.87
N SER A 642 3.65 28.84 -21.45
CA SER A 642 4.57 27.97 -22.15
C SER A 642 4.42 26.53 -21.68
N SER A 643 4.64 25.60 -22.61
CA SER A 643 4.86 24.20 -22.29
C SER A 643 6.17 23.74 -22.90
N THR A 644 6.91 22.93 -22.15
CA THR A 644 8.13 22.31 -22.63
C THR A 644 8.13 20.83 -22.31
N ILE A 645 8.39 20.01 -23.33
CA ILE A 645 8.62 18.57 -23.18
C ILE A 645 10.02 18.28 -23.66
N THR A 646 10.86 17.76 -22.76
CA THR A 646 12.25 17.42 -23.05
C THR A 646 12.47 15.91 -22.96
N LEU A 647 13.38 15.44 -23.81
CA LEU A 647 13.85 14.06 -23.87
C LEU A 647 15.38 14.09 -23.79
N ASN A 648 15.96 13.51 -22.74
CA ASN A 648 17.40 13.54 -22.47
C ASN A 648 17.98 14.97 -22.47
N GLY A 649 17.25 15.90 -21.86
CA GLY A 649 17.61 17.32 -21.79
C GLY A 649 17.57 18.06 -23.13
N LYS A 650 17.11 17.41 -24.22
CA LYS A 650 16.81 18.05 -25.51
C LYS A 650 15.33 18.42 -25.57
N SER A 651 15.01 19.67 -25.88
CA SER A 651 13.63 20.13 -26.04
C SER A 651 13.03 19.52 -27.32
N ILE A 652 11.93 18.78 -27.19
CA ILE A 652 11.13 18.28 -28.33
C ILE A 652 10.01 19.27 -28.64
N ILE A 653 9.33 19.75 -27.60
CA ILE A 653 8.35 20.84 -27.67
C ILE A 653 8.87 21.98 -26.80
N GLY A 654 8.88 23.20 -27.34
CA GLY A 654 9.26 24.42 -26.62
C GLY A 654 10.69 24.93 -26.90
N LYS A 655 10.90 26.20 -26.51
CA LYS A 655 12.09 27.06 -26.61
C LYS A 655 12.78 27.25 -27.96
N ASN A 656 12.85 26.29 -28.90
CA ASN A 656 13.52 26.49 -30.21
C ASN A 656 13.14 25.49 -31.35
N GLU A 657 12.51 24.33 -31.07
CA GLU A 657 12.24 23.31 -32.12
C GLU A 657 10.81 23.37 -32.65
N ILE A 658 9.82 23.37 -31.75
CA ILE A 658 8.38 23.38 -32.07
C ILE A 658 7.70 24.31 -31.06
N LEU A 659 6.97 25.30 -31.57
CA LEU A 659 6.18 26.23 -30.74
C LEU A 659 5.03 25.48 -30.10
N SER A 660 4.82 25.64 -28.80
CA SER A 660 3.68 25.05 -28.09
C SER A 660 2.35 25.69 -28.54
N CYS A 661 1.27 24.91 -28.50
CA CYS A 661 -0.09 25.42 -28.67
C CYS A 661 -0.78 25.63 -27.32
N ASP A 662 -1.76 26.51 -27.28
CA ASP A 662 -2.75 26.54 -26.20
C ASP A 662 -3.52 25.19 -26.20
N GLY A 663 -3.77 24.58 -25.03
CA GLY A 663 -4.33 23.24 -24.94
C GLY A 663 -3.28 22.13 -24.82
N LEU A 664 -3.47 20.99 -25.50
CA LEU A 664 -2.65 19.79 -25.30
C LEU A 664 -1.41 19.78 -26.20
N ASN A 665 -0.24 19.66 -25.57
CA ASN A 665 1.02 19.38 -26.25
C ASN A 665 1.45 17.97 -25.88
N VAL A 666 1.56 17.07 -26.86
CA VAL A 666 1.73 15.64 -26.63
C VAL A 666 3.00 15.16 -27.32
N VAL A 667 3.83 14.40 -26.59
CA VAL A 667 4.95 13.64 -27.16
C VAL A 667 4.72 12.16 -26.85
N VAL A 668 4.85 11.32 -27.86
CA VAL A 668 4.78 9.86 -27.72
C VAL A 668 6.11 9.25 -28.09
N LEU A 669 6.49 8.21 -27.35
CA LEU A 669 7.67 7.41 -27.62
C LEU A 669 7.26 5.95 -27.72
N GLU A 670 7.19 5.47 -28.96
CA GLU A 670 6.82 4.09 -29.22
C GLU A 670 7.88 3.12 -28.65
N PRO A 671 7.46 1.96 -28.13
CA PRO A 671 8.34 1.04 -27.44
C PRO A 671 9.43 0.46 -28.36
N ASN A 672 9.14 0.27 -29.65
CA ASN A 672 10.04 -0.41 -30.59
C ASN A 672 10.97 0.57 -31.32
N THR A 673 10.45 1.71 -31.79
CA THR A 673 11.21 2.66 -32.61
C THR A 673 12.00 3.63 -31.75
N ARG A 674 11.50 3.96 -30.55
CA ARG A 674 12.08 4.98 -29.66
C ARG A 674 12.28 6.35 -30.32
N GLU A 675 11.58 6.61 -31.42
CA GLU A 675 11.56 7.92 -32.05
C GLU A 675 10.44 8.76 -31.44
N PRO A 676 10.72 9.97 -30.95
CA PRO A 676 9.70 10.84 -30.41
C PRO A 676 8.82 11.37 -31.55
N LYS A 677 7.51 11.16 -31.45
CA LYS A 677 6.50 11.82 -32.30
C LYS A 677 5.78 12.87 -31.45
N HIS A 678 5.44 14.00 -32.04
CA HIS A 678 4.75 15.09 -31.35
C HIS A 678 3.39 15.37 -32.00
N PHE A 679 2.44 15.80 -31.17
CA PHE A 679 1.09 16.19 -31.59
C PHE A 679 0.65 17.40 -30.77
N GLN A 680 -0.22 18.21 -31.37
CA GLN A 680 -0.76 19.42 -30.76
C GLN A 680 -2.26 19.47 -30.98
N TYR A 681 -3.01 19.72 -29.92
CA TYR A 681 -4.47 19.81 -29.96
C TYR A 681 -4.92 21.08 -29.23
N ASP A 682 -5.32 22.09 -30.01
CA ASP A 682 -5.97 23.29 -29.48
C ASP A 682 -7.43 22.99 -29.11
N VAL A 683 -7.58 22.26 -28.02
CA VAL A 683 -8.86 21.86 -27.43
C VAL A 683 -9.63 23.04 -26.82
N ILE A 684 -8.99 24.20 -26.69
CA ILE A 684 -9.66 25.44 -26.24
C ILE A 684 -10.51 25.98 -27.38
N SER A 685 -9.90 26.12 -28.56
CA SER A 685 -10.59 26.66 -29.73
C SER A 685 -11.48 25.62 -30.43
N HIS A 686 -11.15 24.32 -30.31
CA HIS A 686 -11.82 23.24 -31.06
C HIS A 686 -12.08 21.99 -30.20
N GLN A 687 -13.23 21.92 -29.52
CA GLN A 687 -13.58 20.78 -28.66
C GLN A 687 -13.62 19.42 -29.40
N THR A 688 -13.86 19.39 -30.71
CA THR A 688 -13.86 18.15 -31.51
C THR A 688 -12.49 17.46 -31.56
N LEU A 689 -11.41 18.19 -31.28
CA LEU A 689 -10.05 17.63 -31.22
C LEU A 689 -9.87 16.62 -30.08
N TRP A 690 -10.77 16.59 -29.08
CA TRP A 690 -10.80 15.53 -28.07
C TRP A 690 -11.04 14.15 -28.67
N THR A 691 -11.92 14.04 -29.67
CA THR A 691 -12.19 12.78 -30.37
C THR A 691 -10.98 12.36 -31.20
N GLU A 692 -10.27 13.31 -31.81
CA GLU A 692 -9.01 13.02 -32.53
C GLU A 692 -7.90 12.58 -31.58
N PHE A 693 -7.78 13.21 -30.41
CA PHE A 693 -6.85 12.81 -29.37
C PHE A 693 -7.16 11.38 -28.86
N ASN A 694 -8.44 11.08 -28.56
CA ASN A 694 -8.85 9.73 -28.16
C ASN A 694 -8.53 8.70 -29.26
N ARG A 695 -8.80 9.02 -30.54
CA ARG A 695 -8.45 8.16 -31.68
C ARG A 695 -6.95 7.93 -31.76
N MET A 696 -6.12 8.95 -31.56
CA MET A 696 -4.67 8.81 -31.55
C MET A 696 -4.24 7.86 -30.42
N ILE A 697 -4.64 8.13 -29.18
CA ILE A 697 -4.27 7.31 -28.01
C ILE A 697 -4.73 5.86 -28.16
N THR A 698 -5.96 5.61 -28.61
CA THR A 698 -6.51 4.26 -28.79
C THR A 698 -5.77 3.46 -29.86
N THR A 699 -5.14 4.11 -30.84
CA THR A 699 -4.33 3.46 -31.89
C THR A 699 -2.87 3.22 -31.50
N LEU A 700 -2.38 3.82 -30.42
CA LEU A 700 -1.00 3.62 -29.98
C LEU A 700 -0.77 2.17 -29.50
N PRO A 701 0.41 1.59 -29.79
CA PRO A 701 0.82 0.32 -29.19
C PRO A 701 0.82 0.40 -27.66
N ILE A 702 0.44 -0.70 -27.00
CA ILE A 702 0.58 -0.85 -25.54
C ILE A 702 2.06 -0.70 -25.15
N GLY A 703 2.31 0.02 -24.06
CA GLY A 703 3.65 0.33 -23.56
C GLY A 703 4.29 1.58 -24.17
N THR A 704 3.62 2.25 -25.12
CA THR A 704 4.04 3.59 -25.58
C THR A 704 4.05 4.57 -24.42
N VAL A 705 5.16 5.28 -24.24
CA VAL A 705 5.24 6.37 -23.26
C VAL A 705 4.56 7.59 -23.86
N VAL A 706 3.67 8.22 -23.09
CA VAL A 706 2.92 9.42 -23.49
C VAL A 706 3.21 10.52 -22.48
N ALA A 707 3.77 11.62 -22.95
CA ALA A 707 4.04 12.84 -22.19
C ALA A 707 3.10 13.95 -22.66
N ILE A 708 2.40 14.60 -21.73
CA ILE A 708 1.40 15.64 -22.04
C ILE A 708 1.68 16.88 -21.19
N ALA A 709 1.79 18.03 -21.85
CA ALA A 709 1.81 19.34 -21.21
C ALA A 709 0.60 20.16 -21.65
N ILE A 710 -0.21 20.62 -20.70
CA ILE A 710 -1.36 21.49 -20.97
C ILE A 710 -0.94 22.94 -20.73
N GLN A 711 -0.81 23.71 -21.81
CA GLN A 711 -0.53 25.15 -21.72
C GLN A 711 -1.84 25.92 -21.53
N LYS A 712 -1.82 26.90 -20.63
CA LYS A 712 -2.89 27.88 -20.34
C LYS A 712 -4.16 27.29 -19.74
N SER A 713 -4.82 26.39 -20.46
CA SER A 713 -6.11 25.83 -20.07
C SER A 713 -6.39 24.54 -20.82
N ARG A 714 -7.12 23.62 -20.17
CA ARG A 714 -7.69 22.45 -20.85
C ARG A 714 -8.93 22.77 -21.71
N GLY A 715 -9.35 24.04 -21.76
CA GLY A 715 -10.58 24.50 -22.36
C GLY A 715 -11.82 24.22 -21.48
N PRO A 716 -12.98 24.83 -21.81
CA PRO A 716 -14.22 24.56 -21.12
C PRO A 716 -14.60 23.09 -21.29
N PHE A 717 -15.25 22.53 -20.26
CA PHE A 717 -15.78 21.16 -20.37
C PHE A 717 -16.73 21.08 -21.57
N PRO A 718 -16.60 20.07 -22.45
CA PRO A 718 -17.53 19.88 -23.56
C PRO A 718 -18.95 19.72 -23.01
N SER A 719 -19.91 20.48 -23.57
CA SER A 719 -21.33 20.26 -23.29
C SER A 719 -21.83 18.95 -23.90
N ASP A 720 -21.16 18.48 -24.95
CA ASP A 720 -21.42 17.17 -25.56
C ASP A 720 -20.83 16.05 -24.70
N GLN A 721 -21.71 15.21 -24.17
CA GLN A 721 -21.37 14.09 -23.32
C GLN A 721 -20.46 13.06 -24.02
N SER A 722 -20.58 12.88 -25.34
CA SER A 722 -19.73 11.96 -26.10
C SER A 722 -18.27 12.39 -26.10
N ILE A 723 -18.02 13.69 -26.27
CA ILE A 723 -16.69 14.30 -26.24
C ILE A 723 -16.09 14.23 -24.83
N ALA A 724 -16.92 14.45 -23.80
CA ALA A 724 -16.49 14.31 -22.41
C ALA A 724 -16.00 12.89 -22.07
N ILE A 725 -16.70 11.87 -22.62
CA ILE A 725 -16.32 10.45 -22.47
C ILE A 725 -15.04 10.14 -23.25
N ASP A 726 -14.91 10.59 -24.51
CA ASP A 726 -13.70 10.37 -25.32
C ASP A 726 -12.43 10.82 -24.61
N ARG A 727 -12.50 11.99 -23.99
CA ARG A 727 -11.44 12.54 -23.16
C ARG A 727 -11.13 11.68 -21.94
N GLU A 728 -12.16 11.26 -21.19
CA GLU A 728 -11.99 10.40 -20.01
C GLU A 728 -11.30 9.08 -20.39
N ILE A 729 -11.72 8.47 -21.51
CA ILE A 729 -11.12 7.24 -22.05
C ILE A 729 -9.64 7.46 -22.40
N ALA A 730 -9.32 8.54 -23.12
CA ALA A 730 -7.95 8.82 -23.57
C ALA A 730 -6.97 8.95 -22.38
N PHE A 731 -7.36 9.70 -21.34
CA PHE A 731 -6.54 9.87 -20.14
C PHE A 731 -6.47 8.59 -19.29
N ASN A 732 -7.58 7.87 -19.12
CA ASN A 732 -7.59 6.61 -18.41
C ASN A 732 -6.69 5.56 -19.09
N LEU A 733 -6.61 5.56 -20.43
CA LEU A 733 -5.80 4.63 -21.22
C LEU A 733 -4.28 4.84 -21.07
N ILE A 734 -3.85 6.01 -20.61
CA ILE A 734 -2.44 6.33 -20.32
C ILE A 734 -2.13 6.34 -18.83
N GLY A 735 -3.10 5.92 -18.00
CA GLY A 735 -2.96 5.80 -16.55
C GLY A 735 -3.23 7.07 -15.76
N SER A 736 -3.77 8.12 -16.37
CA SER A 736 -4.15 9.36 -15.69
C SER A 736 -5.36 9.15 -14.78
N CYS A 737 -5.40 9.84 -13.63
CA CYS A 737 -6.60 9.95 -12.81
C CYS A 737 -6.89 11.40 -12.36
N GLN A 738 -5.85 12.22 -12.20
CA GLN A 738 -5.98 13.60 -11.71
C GLN A 738 -6.56 14.55 -12.75
N PHE A 739 -6.51 14.22 -14.03
CA PHE A 739 -7.05 15.08 -15.09
C PHE A 739 -8.55 15.36 -14.91
N THR A 740 -9.30 14.45 -14.27
CA THR A 740 -10.75 14.63 -14.05
C THR A 740 -11.06 15.74 -13.05
N SER A 741 -10.15 15.99 -12.11
CA SER A 741 -10.24 17.05 -11.10
C SER A 741 -9.47 18.32 -11.49
N LEU A 742 -9.09 18.47 -12.77
CA LEU A 742 -8.37 19.63 -13.27
C LEU A 742 -9.34 20.81 -13.48
N ASP A 743 -9.04 21.96 -12.90
CA ASP A 743 -9.78 23.20 -13.14
C ASP A 743 -9.50 23.77 -14.54
N GLU A 744 -10.30 24.73 -14.98
CA GLU A 744 -10.20 25.26 -16.35
C GLU A 744 -8.87 25.95 -16.61
N ASN A 745 -8.29 26.63 -15.62
CA ASN A 745 -7.07 27.43 -15.77
C ASN A 745 -5.82 26.76 -15.17
N GLU A 746 -5.92 25.49 -14.75
CA GLU A 746 -4.77 24.77 -14.21
C GLU A 746 -3.82 24.33 -15.33
N SER A 747 -2.53 24.52 -15.07
CA SER A 747 -1.47 23.88 -15.84
C SER A 747 -1.36 22.42 -15.41
N PHE A 748 -1.08 21.53 -16.36
CA PHE A 748 -1.03 20.09 -16.12
C PHE A 748 0.15 19.46 -16.84
N ALA A 749 0.92 18.66 -16.10
CA ALA A 749 2.02 17.86 -16.63
C ALA A 749 1.77 16.39 -16.32
N LEU A 750 1.86 15.56 -17.34
CA LEU A 750 1.62 14.13 -17.25
C LEU A 750 2.69 13.35 -18.00
N ILE A 751 3.14 12.24 -17.40
CA ILE A 751 3.89 11.19 -18.07
C ILE A 751 3.26 9.84 -17.70
N GLY A 752 2.80 9.10 -18.70
CA GLY A 752 2.12 7.83 -18.52
C GLY A 752 2.51 6.79 -19.57
N TYR A 753 1.97 5.58 -19.43
CA TYR A 753 2.15 4.49 -20.39
C TYR A 753 0.79 4.07 -20.94
N LYS A 754 0.69 3.97 -22.27
CA LYS A 754 -0.49 3.41 -22.93
C LYS A 754 -0.72 1.97 -22.45
N GLY A 755 -1.92 1.67 -21.99
CA GLY A 755 -2.26 0.35 -21.45
C GLY A 755 -1.92 0.20 -19.97
N THR A 756 -1.83 1.30 -19.22
CA THR A 756 -1.82 1.27 -17.75
C THR A 756 -3.14 1.81 -17.20
N SER A 757 -3.51 1.38 -16.00
CA SER A 757 -4.76 1.78 -15.35
C SER A 757 -4.67 3.17 -14.71
N PRO A 758 -5.81 3.87 -14.52
CA PRO A 758 -5.85 5.16 -13.83
C PRO A 758 -5.10 5.14 -12.50
N GLY A 759 -4.29 6.17 -12.24
CA GLY A 759 -3.39 6.25 -11.09
C GLY A 759 -2.00 5.67 -11.32
N CYS A 760 -1.70 5.12 -12.50
CA CYS A 760 -0.36 4.70 -12.88
C CYS A 760 0.48 5.83 -13.50
N ALA A 761 -0.11 6.90 -14.03
CA ALA A 761 0.66 8.01 -14.58
C ALA A 761 1.35 8.80 -13.47
N LEU A 762 2.43 9.51 -13.82
CA LEU A 762 3.00 10.56 -12.99
C LEU A 762 2.35 11.87 -13.43
N GLU A 763 1.60 12.49 -12.52
CA GLU A 763 0.74 13.65 -12.79
C GLU A 763 1.10 14.78 -11.82
N GLN A 764 1.12 16.01 -12.32
CA GLN A 764 1.20 17.22 -11.52
C GLN A 764 0.25 18.27 -12.09
N LYS A 765 -0.45 18.98 -11.21
CA LYS A 765 -1.30 20.12 -11.56
C LYS A 765 -0.94 21.34 -10.72
N SER A 766 -1.16 22.52 -11.28
CA SER A 766 -0.89 23.78 -10.58
C SER A 766 -1.78 24.90 -11.14
N LEU A 767 -2.37 25.68 -10.24
CA LEU A 767 -3.20 26.84 -10.59
C LEU A 767 -2.38 28.04 -11.08
N SER A 768 -1.20 28.26 -10.49
CA SER A 768 -0.45 29.51 -10.63
C SER A 768 1.04 29.33 -10.88
N SER A 769 1.66 28.26 -10.37
CA SER A 769 3.02 27.86 -10.72
C SER A 769 3.04 26.92 -11.94
N ALA A 770 4.22 26.50 -12.39
CA ALA A 770 4.31 25.44 -13.39
C ALA A 770 3.92 24.07 -12.79
N ALA A 771 3.26 23.23 -13.56
CA ALA A 771 3.14 21.81 -13.28
C ALA A 771 4.35 21.07 -13.87
N VAL A 772 5.06 20.28 -13.05
CA VAL A 772 6.31 19.66 -13.49
C VAL A 772 6.44 18.19 -13.08
N ALA A 773 6.52 17.31 -14.08
CA ALA A 773 6.63 15.86 -13.91
C ALA A 773 7.81 15.29 -14.71
N SER A 774 8.45 14.24 -14.21
CA SER A 774 9.59 13.61 -14.89
C SER A 774 9.74 12.13 -14.60
N MET A 775 10.23 11.38 -15.58
CA MET A 775 10.36 9.94 -15.48
C MET A 775 11.57 9.48 -16.30
N GLU A 776 12.29 8.49 -15.78
CA GLU A 776 13.33 7.76 -16.53
C GLU A 776 12.84 6.35 -16.90
N PRO A 777 12.05 6.17 -17.98
CA PRO A 777 11.73 4.85 -18.51
C PRO A 777 13.00 4.05 -18.85
N PRO A 778 13.08 2.76 -18.43
CA PRO A 778 14.14 1.87 -18.88
C PRO A 778 14.09 1.64 -20.41
N GLN A 779 15.26 1.50 -21.06
CA GLN A 779 15.39 1.37 -22.53
C GLN A 779 14.99 0.02 -23.09
N ASP A 780 15.02 -1.05 -22.30
CA ASP A 780 14.66 -2.38 -22.79
C ASP A 780 13.16 -2.43 -23.15
N GLU A 781 12.80 -3.27 -24.13
CA GLU A 781 11.40 -3.38 -24.58
C GLU A 781 10.51 -3.75 -23.40
N VAL A 782 9.62 -2.83 -22.99
CA VAL A 782 8.51 -3.16 -22.09
C VAL A 782 7.55 -4.04 -22.90
N VAL A 783 7.88 -5.31 -23.06
CA VAL A 783 7.01 -6.24 -23.79
C VAL A 783 5.85 -6.58 -22.87
N TYR A 784 4.75 -5.86 -23.01
CA TYR A 784 3.44 -6.30 -22.53
C TYR A 784 2.97 -7.50 -23.38
N GLU A 785 3.71 -8.62 -23.35
CA GLU A 785 3.17 -9.86 -23.87
C GLU A 785 1.88 -10.16 -23.11
N THR A 786 0.80 -10.35 -23.87
CA THR A 786 -0.48 -10.86 -23.39
C THR A 786 -0.37 -12.21 -22.65
N LYS A 787 0.81 -12.86 -22.74
CA LYS A 787 1.17 -14.10 -22.07
C LYS A 787 1.44 -14.00 -20.57
N SER A 788 1.42 -12.84 -19.91
CA SER A 788 1.48 -12.84 -18.43
C SER A 788 0.16 -13.37 -17.87
N THR A 789 0.10 -14.68 -17.77
CA THR A 789 -0.92 -15.44 -17.08
C THR A 789 -0.92 -15.04 -15.60
N ASP A 790 -2.12 -14.73 -15.10
CA ASP A 790 -2.60 -15.16 -13.77
C ASP A 790 -2.87 -14.13 -12.68
N LYS A 791 -2.22 -12.97 -12.64
CA LYS A 791 -2.51 -11.99 -11.56
C LYS A 791 -3.24 -10.77 -12.10
N THR A 792 -4.57 -10.87 -12.18
CA THR A 792 -5.46 -9.72 -12.47
C THR A 792 -5.80 -8.94 -11.20
N LEU A 793 -5.76 -9.61 -10.05
CA LEU A 793 -6.17 -9.03 -8.78
C LEU A 793 -5.04 -8.26 -8.11
N PHE A 794 -5.34 -7.07 -7.59
CA PHE A 794 -4.37 -6.15 -6.98
C PHE A 794 -3.16 -5.81 -7.86
N ASN A 795 -3.29 -6.11 -9.14
CA ASN A 795 -2.22 -5.95 -10.07
C ASN A 795 -2.03 -4.47 -10.40
N VAL A 796 -0.78 -4.04 -10.47
CA VAL A 796 -0.42 -2.73 -10.98
C VAL A 796 0.24 -2.95 -12.34
N PRO A 797 -0.43 -2.60 -13.45
CA PRO A 797 0.04 -2.91 -14.81
C PRO A 797 1.42 -2.33 -15.09
N LEU A 798 1.67 -1.13 -14.56
CA LEU A 798 2.98 -0.48 -14.62
C LEU A 798 4.08 -1.39 -14.05
N PHE A 799 3.83 -2.07 -12.92
CA PHE A 799 4.82 -2.94 -12.30
C PHE A 799 5.04 -4.21 -13.10
N GLN A 800 3.99 -4.81 -13.66
CA GLN A 800 4.14 -5.98 -14.54
C GLN A 800 4.96 -5.69 -15.80
N GLY A 801 4.74 -4.54 -16.42
CA GLY A 801 5.55 -4.10 -17.55
C GLY A 801 7.02 -3.96 -17.17
N LEU A 802 7.30 -3.27 -16.06
CA LEU A 802 8.67 -3.02 -15.60
C LEU A 802 9.38 -4.26 -15.06
N GLN A 803 8.67 -5.21 -14.43
CA GLN A 803 9.26 -6.41 -13.85
C GLN A 803 9.98 -7.28 -14.88
N LYS A 804 9.50 -7.32 -16.13
CA LYS A 804 10.16 -8.07 -17.21
C LYS A 804 11.54 -7.52 -17.59
N LEU A 805 11.82 -6.27 -17.23
CA LEU A 805 13.09 -5.59 -17.49
C LEU A 805 14.07 -5.69 -16.31
N MET A 806 13.60 -6.21 -15.17
CA MET A 806 14.43 -6.35 -13.98
C MET A 806 15.37 -7.56 -14.13
N LYS A 807 16.54 -7.49 -13.48
CA LYS A 807 17.35 -8.70 -13.20
C LYS A 807 16.43 -9.74 -12.54
N PRO A 808 16.71 -11.05 -12.66
CA PRO A 808 15.96 -12.10 -11.96
C PRO A 808 16.21 -12.01 -10.46
N VAL A 809 15.68 -10.95 -9.84
CA VAL A 809 15.35 -10.84 -8.44
C VAL A 809 13.92 -11.35 -8.43
N SER A 810 13.77 -12.65 -8.21
CA SER A 810 12.52 -13.40 -8.42
C SER A 810 11.32 -12.85 -7.64
N THR A 811 11.57 -11.91 -6.75
CA THR A 811 10.66 -11.06 -5.99
C THR A 811 11.62 -10.27 -5.10
N LEU A 812 11.36 -8.97 -4.89
CA LEU A 812 12.22 -8.15 -4.04
C LEU A 812 12.01 -8.66 -2.61
N GLU A 813 12.81 -9.64 -2.17
CA GLU A 813 12.72 -10.16 -0.81
C GLU A 813 12.88 -8.97 0.15
N ILE A 814 12.00 -8.84 1.15
CA ILE A 814 12.02 -7.71 2.10
C ILE A 814 13.42 -7.55 2.72
N GLU A 815 14.14 -8.64 2.91
CA GLU A 815 15.51 -8.67 3.42
C GLU A 815 16.53 -7.95 2.49
N ASN A 816 16.23 -7.89 1.19
CA ASN A 816 16.95 -7.10 0.20
C ASN A 816 16.31 -5.70 0.01
N ALA A 817 15.12 -5.45 0.55
CA ALA A 817 14.52 -4.11 0.65
C ALA A 817 14.97 -3.37 1.92
N THR A 818 15.48 -4.07 2.93
CA THR A 818 16.06 -3.51 4.16
C THR A 818 17.45 -2.94 3.88
N GLY A 819 17.53 -1.60 3.85
CA GLY A 819 18.72 -0.82 3.46
C GLY A 819 18.39 0.29 2.45
N HIS A 820 17.17 0.26 1.90
CA HIS A 820 16.69 1.15 0.84
C HIS A 820 15.74 2.21 1.40
N VAL A 821 15.34 3.21 0.60
CA VAL A 821 14.35 4.26 0.96
C VAL A 821 13.06 3.72 1.59
N TYR A 822 12.71 2.46 1.30
CA TYR A 822 11.62 1.76 1.95
C TYR A 822 11.76 1.69 3.48
N GLY A 823 12.98 1.78 4.03
CA GLY A 823 13.26 1.92 5.46
C GLY A 823 12.94 3.30 6.05
N ILE A 824 12.44 4.25 5.24
CA ILE A 824 12.07 5.63 5.63
C ILE A 824 10.54 5.85 5.54
N GLU A 825 9.77 4.87 5.03
CA GLU A 825 8.29 4.91 5.10
C GLU A 825 7.82 5.14 6.57
N PRO A 826 6.67 5.77 6.90
CA PRO A 826 6.37 6.28 8.26
C PRO A 826 6.24 5.16 9.28
N ALA A 827 6.03 3.94 8.80
CA ALA A 827 6.40 2.66 9.41
C ALA A 827 7.68 2.71 10.28
N TYR A 828 8.64 3.54 9.89
CA TYR A 828 9.98 3.73 10.43
C TYR A 828 10.26 5.15 10.93
N SER A 829 9.31 6.10 10.79
CA SER A 829 9.45 7.47 11.31
C SER A 829 8.72 7.60 12.65
N PHE A 830 9.47 7.80 13.73
CA PHE A 830 8.98 7.81 15.13
C PHE A 830 8.17 9.06 15.53
N LYS A 831 7.53 9.77 14.59
CA LYS A 831 6.70 10.95 14.91
C LYS A 831 5.26 10.49 15.23
N SER A 832 5.02 10.31 16.54
CA SER A 832 3.81 9.82 17.20
C SER A 832 2.52 10.61 16.91
N VAL A 833 1.37 9.92 16.93
CA VAL A 833 0.03 10.52 17.11
C VAL A 833 -0.45 10.46 18.57
N THR A 834 0.32 9.90 19.51
CA THR A 834 -0.14 9.78 20.90
C THR A 834 0.51 10.81 21.81
N ILE A 835 -0.33 11.58 22.50
CA ILE A 835 0.05 12.50 23.58
C ILE A 835 0.93 11.72 24.58
N PRO A 836 2.17 12.17 24.89
CA PRO A 836 2.98 11.57 25.93
C PRO A 836 2.14 11.43 27.20
N ARG A 837 2.13 10.26 27.83
CA ARG A 837 1.50 10.12 29.13
C ARG A 837 2.30 11.00 30.10
N ASN A 838 1.76 12.19 30.41
CA ASN A 838 2.34 13.21 31.29
C ASN A 838 2.63 12.64 32.69
N LEU A 839 3.74 11.90 32.84
CA LEU A 839 4.12 11.28 34.11
C LEU A 839 5.47 11.78 34.62
N GLY A 840 6.21 12.60 33.86
CA GLY A 840 7.41 13.28 34.33
C GLY A 840 8.63 12.36 34.60
N VAL A 841 8.49 11.05 34.37
CA VAL A 841 9.55 10.05 34.53
C VAL A 841 9.42 9.08 33.34
N GLY A 842 10.15 9.37 32.27
CA GLY A 842 10.15 8.60 31.03
C GLY A 842 11.58 8.39 30.54
N VAL A 843 11.79 7.42 29.64
CA VAL A 843 13.12 7.14 29.10
C VAL A 843 13.63 8.33 28.31
N LYS A 844 14.72 8.95 28.79
CA LYS A 844 15.37 10.07 28.11
C LYS A 844 16.10 9.65 26.86
N ARG A 845 16.77 8.49 26.90
CA ARG A 845 17.49 7.95 25.74
C ARG A 845 17.42 6.43 25.69
N ALA A 846 17.17 5.90 24.51
CA ALA A 846 17.14 4.46 24.23
C ALA A 846 18.10 4.10 23.10
N LEU A 847 18.94 3.09 23.30
CA LEU A 847 19.78 2.50 22.26
C LEU A 847 19.31 1.08 21.99
N ILE A 848 18.93 0.78 20.75
CA ILE A 848 18.50 -0.55 20.33
C ILE A 848 19.54 -1.11 19.34
N VAL A 849 20.14 -2.24 19.70
CA VAL A 849 21.14 -2.92 18.90
C VAL A 849 20.56 -4.23 18.39
N GLY A 850 20.47 -4.38 17.06
CA GLY A 850 20.08 -5.62 16.39
C GLY A 850 21.23 -6.15 15.53
N MET A 851 21.62 -7.42 15.70
CA MET A 851 22.68 -8.03 14.91
C MET A 851 22.21 -9.29 14.22
N SER A 852 22.24 -9.25 12.89
CA SER A 852 21.81 -10.34 12.01
C SER A 852 22.97 -11.25 11.59
N TYR A 853 24.21 -10.80 11.72
CA TYR A 853 25.44 -11.49 11.31
C TYR A 853 25.42 -11.96 9.85
N ASN A 854 24.95 -11.09 8.93
CA ASN A 854 24.65 -11.43 7.54
C ASN A 854 25.86 -12.02 6.79
N TYR A 855 27.07 -11.63 7.19
CA TYR A 855 28.33 -12.06 6.56
C TYR A 855 29.17 -13.01 7.43
N SER A 856 28.63 -13.49 8.55
CA SER A 856 29.36 -14.36 9.47
C SER A 856 29.37 -15.82 8.99
N ALA A 857 30.52 -16.48 9.12
CA ALA A 857 30.65 -17.92 8.88
C ALA A 857 29.79 -18.78 9.83
N ALA A 858 29.38 -18.24 10.98
CA ALA A 858 28.49 -18.90 11.93
C ALA A 858 27.00 -18.89 11.49
N GLY A 859 26.70 -18.40 10.28
CA GLY A 859 25.34 -18.25 9.76
C GLY A 859 24.62 -17.01 10.30
N ARG A 860 23.46 -16.72 9.74
CA ARG A 860 22.67 -15.51 10.01
C ARG A 860 21.74 -15.71 11.23
N TYR A 861 21.68 -14.72 12.11
CA TYR A 861 20.62 -14.60 13.10
C TYR A 861 19.43 -13.88 12.44
N ARG A 862 18.33 -14.60 12.20
CA ARG A 862 17.21 -14.05 11.43
C ARG A 862 16.48 -12.96 12.21
N ASP A 863 15.98 -11.97 11.48
CA ASP A 863 15.03 -10.95 11.95
C ASP A 863 15.49 -9.99 13.06
N ALA A 864 16.73 -10.07 13.56
CA ALA A 864 17.23 -9.14 14.59
C ALA A 864 17.01 -7.66 14.20
N ASP A 865 17.24 -7.34 12.93
CA ASP A 865 17.06 -5.99 12.42
C ASP A 865 15.58 -5.55 12.42
N TYR A 866 14.65 -6.48 12.19
CA TYR A 866 13.21 -6.23 12.22
C TYR A 866 12.71 -6.10 13.66
N ILE A 867 13.12 -7.02 14.55
CA ILE A 867 12.74 -7.05 15.96
C ILE A 867 13.22 -5.78 16.67
N ALA A 868 14.45 -5.33 16.40
CA ALA A 868 15.00 -4.09 16.92
C ALA A 868 14.12 -2.88 16.57
N ARG A 869 13.64 -2.84 15.32
CA ARG A 869 12.77 -1.76 14.83
C ARG A 869 11.37 -1.82 15.44
N GLN A 870 10.76 -3.00 15.48
CA GLN A 870 9.46 -3.21 16.13
C GLN A 870 9.49 -2.80 17.60
N HIS A 871 10.58 -3.11 18.29
CA HIS A 871 10.74 -2.76 19.69
C HIS A 871 10.90 -1.26 19.90
N ALA A 872 11.71 -0.59 19.08
CA ALA A 872 11.81 0.86 19.07
C ALA A 872 10.43 1.52 18.85
N GLN A 873 9.65 0.98 17.92
CA GLN A 873 8.30 1.48 17.63
C GLN A 873 7.36 1.25 18.80
N ALA A 874 7.42 0.10 19.47
CA ALA A 874 6.62 -0.19 20.66
C ALA A 874 6.91 0.80 21.80
N LEU A 875 8.19 1.13 22.04
CA LEU A 875 8.59 2.10 23.06
C LEU A 875 8.00 3.49 22.80
N VAL A 876 8.11 3.98 21.56
CA VAL A 876 7.56 5.30 21.18
C VAL A 876 6.03 5.29 21.18
N SER A 877 5.41 4.32 20.51
CA SER A 877 3.94 4.27 20.35
C SER A 877 3.19 4.01 21.65
N CYS A 878 3.83 3.36 22.63
CA CYS A 878 3.25 3.14 23.96
C CYS A 878 3.62 4.25 24.96
N GLY A 879 4.30 5.31 24.50
CA GLY A 879 4.60 6.49 25.32
C GLY A 879 5.69 6.28 26.37
N TYR A 880 6.61 5.33 26.16
CA TYR A 880 7.78 5.14 27.03
C TYR A 880 8.93 6.10 26.69
N ILE A 881 8.94 6.63 25.47
CA ILE A 881 9.93 7.59 24.97
C ILE A 881 9.18 8.78 24.38
N ASP A 882 9.57 9.98 24.81
CA ASP A 882 8.89 11.24 24.46
C ASP A 882 9.10 11.66 23.00
N SER A 883 10.22 11.26 22.37
CA SER A 883 10.53 11.66 21.00
C SER A 883 11.34 10.63 20.21
N ALA A 884 11.19 10.68 18.89
CA ALA A 884 12.02 9.99 17.90
C ALA A 884 13.54 10.17 18.12
N ASP A 885 13.94 11.40 18.45
CA ASP A 885 15.36 11.76 18.60
C ASP A 885 15.99 11.18 19.88
N SER A 886 15.14 10.71 20.78
CA SER A 886 15.53 10.05 22.03
C SER A 886 15.78 8.55 21.85
N ILE A 887 15.59 8.00 20.65
CA ILE A 887 15.93 6.61 20.34
C ILE A 887 16.96 6.52 19.21
N LYS A 888 17.94 5.64 19.37
CA LYS A 888 18.88 5.25 18.31
C LYS A 888 18.81 3.77 18.06
N ILE A 889 18.76 3.41 16.78
CA ILE A 889 18.79 2.02 16.32
C ILE A 889 20.09 1.78 15.56
N MET A 890 20.78 0.70 15.93
CA MET A 890 21.98 0.22 15.26
C MET A 890 21.77 -1.22 14.79
N THR A 891 21.59 -1.41 13.48
CA THR A 891 21.52 -2.73 12.84
C THR A 891 22.45 -2.85 11.63
N GLU A 892 22.67 -4.06 11.11
CA GLU A 892 23.52 -4.25 9.93
C GLU A 892 22.92 -3.67 8.65
N THR A 893 21.59 -3.61 8.55
CA THR A 893 20.87 -3.08 7.38
C THR A 893 20.39 -1.64 7.52
N ASN A 894 20.38 -1.07 8.73
CA ASN A 894 19.90 0.28 8.96
C ASN A 894 20.47 0.85 10.27
N THR A 895 21.36 1.83 10.16
CA THR A 895 21.84 2.58 11.31
C THR A 895 21.40 4.01 11.19
N GLN A 896 20.59 4.49 12.14
CA GLN A 896 20.26 5.91 12.25
C GLN A 896 21.51 6.78 12.47
N THR A 897 22.64 6.15 12.82
CA THR A 897 23.93 6.78 13.02
C THR A 897 24.84 6.76 11.79
N ASN A 898 24.44 6.14 10.67
CA ASN A 898 25.31 5.87 9.51
C ASN A 898 26.61 5.14 9.89
N MET A 899 26.53 4.21 10.85
CA MET A 899 27.68 3.46 11.36
C MET A 899 27.33 1.99 11.54
N THR A 900 28.09 1.09 10.93
CA THR A 900 27.97 -0.36 11.16
C THR A 900 27.96 -0.70 12.67
N PRO A 901 27.12 -1.63 13.16
CA PRO A 901 27.00 -1.98 14.58
C PRO A 901 28.19 -2.79 15.10
N THR A 902 29.39 -2.23 14.98
CA THR A 902 30.62 -2.79 15.55
C THR A 902 30.69 -2.49 17.04
N TYR A 903 31.45 -3.29 17.79
CA TYR A 903 31.65 -3.02 19.22
C TYR A 903 32.17 -1.60 19.47
N THR A 904 33.10 -1.12 18.65
CA THR A 904 33.67 0.23 18.74
C THR A 904 32.59 1.30 18.57
N ASN A 905 31.74 1.17 17.56
CA ASN A 905 30.69 2.15 17.27
C ASN A 905 29.59 2.13 18.34
N ILE A 906 29.20 0.95 18.80
CA ILE A 906 28.22 0.78 19.90
C ILE A 906 28.78 1.37 21.20
N SER A 907 30.04 1.08 21.53
CA SER A 907 30.71 1.65 22.71
C SER A 907 30.77 3.17 22.64
N ASN A 908 31.06 3.72 21.47
CA ASN A 908 31.06 5.15 21.23
C ASN A 908 29.64 5.75 21.41
N GLN A 909 28.59 5.11 20.88
CA GLN A 909 27.22 5.58 21.07
C GLN A 909 26.76 5.50 22.52
N ILE A 910 27.15 4.46 23.27
CA ILE A 910 26.87 4.37 24.70
C ILE A 910 27.53 5.54 25.43
N THR A 911 28.83 5.74 25.25
CA THR A 911 29.61 6.72 26.01
C THR A 911 29.32 8.18 25.62
N THR A 912 29.13 8.47 24.33
CA THR A 912 28.98 9.85 23.84
C THR A 912 27.54 10.29 23.64
N TRP A 913 26.61 9.37 23.42
CA TRP A 913 25.21 9.71 23.16
C TRP A 913 24.27 9.18 24.24
N LEU A 914 24.27 7.90 24.57
CA LEU A 914 23.30 7.38 25.55
C LEU A 914 23.49 8.07 26.92
N GLN A 915 24.74 8.42 27.26
CA GLN A 915 25.10 9.00 28.55
C GLN A 915 25.12 10.53 28.62
N SER A 916 25.37 11.23 27.50
CA SER A 916 25.81 12.65 27.53
C SER A 916 24.81 13.67 28.07
N THR A 917 23.57 13.27 28.36
CA THR A 917 22.54 14.15 28.96
C THR A 917 21.81 13.53 30.12
N SER A 918 22.35 12.49 30.75
CA SER A 918 21.67 11.83 31.88
C SER A 918 21.87 12.63 33.17
N ASN A 919 20.80 13.23 33.67
CA ASN A 919 20.73 13.88 34.97
C ASN A 919 20.22 12.92 36.05
N SER A 920 20.42 13.28 37.32
CA SER A 920 19.84 12.54 38.44
C SER A 920 18.33 12.40 38.29
N GLY A 921 17.82 11.16 38.36
CA GLY A 921 16.40 10.84 38.17
C GLY A 921 16.00 10.50 36.73
N ASP A 922 16.89 10.65 35.75
CA ASP A 922 16.61 10.21 34.38
C ASP A 922 16.65 8.68 34.25
N SER A 923 15.89 8.16 33.28
CA SER A 923 15.89 6.75 32.87
C SER A 923 16.55 6.61 31.50
N ILE A 924 17.46 5.64 31.34
CA ILE A 924 18.02 5.24 30.04
C ILE A 924 17.73 3.76 29.73
N TYR A 925 17.67 3.46 28.44
CA TYR A 925 17.31 2.14 27.93
C TYR A 925 18.33 1.61 26.94
N LEU A 926 18.68 0.33 27.08
CA LEU A 926 19.44 -0.43 26.09
C LEU A 926 18.68 -1.71 25.77
N ALA A 927 18.50 -2.03 24.49
CA ALA A 927 18.10 -3.38 24.07
C ALA A 927 19.16 -3.98 23.16
N PHE A 928 19.53 -5.23 23.42
CA PHE A 928 20.46 -6.01 22.62
C PHE A 928 19.75 -7.26 22.08
N ILE A 929 19.70 -7.39 20.76
CA ILE A 929 19.08 -8.49 20.04
C ILE A 929 20.15 -9.12 19.15
N GLY A 930 20.58 -10.34 19.49
CA GLY A 930 21.66 -11.01 18.75
C GLY A 930 22.19 -12.26 19.44
N ARG A 931 23.47 -12.57 19.23
CA ARG A 931 24.13 -13.75 19.80
C ARG A 931 24.89 -13.38 21.07
N GLY A 932 24.68 -14.16 22.11
CA GLY A 932 25.57 -14.23 23.26
C GLY A 932 26.45 -15.48 23.20
N PHE A 933 27.45 -15.52 24.06
CA PHE A 933 28.33 -16.67 24.21
C PHE A 933 28.58 -16.95 25.68
N THR A 934 28.95 -18.19 25.98
CA THR A 934 29.51 -18.61 27.26
C THR A 934 30.83 -19.34 26.99
N THR A 935 31.82 -19.11 27.84
CA THR A 935 33.13 -19.77 27.75
C THR A 935 33.44 -20.51 29.04
N VAL A 936 33.89 -21.76 28.90
CA VAL A 936 34.57 -22.52 29.96
C VAL A 936 36.06 -22.42 29.65
N PHE A 937 36.76 -21.47 30.27
CA PHE A 937 38.19 -21.28 30.00
C PHE A 937 39.07 -22.40 30.57
N ASN A 938 38.56 -23.22 31.50
CA ASN A 938 39.21 -24.44 31.98
C ASN A 938 38.18 -25.45 32.51
N LYS A 939 38.26 -26.72 32.09
CA LYS A 939 37.40 -27.81 32.59
C LYS A 939 37.54 -28.06 34.10
N SER A 940 38.60 -27.55 34.75
CA SER A 940 38.83 -27.68 36.19
C SER A 940 38.24 -26.54 37.01
N ASP A 941 37.78 -25.46 36.36
CA ASP A 941 37.20 -24.26 36.99
C ASP A 941 35.75 -24.13 36.52
N GLU A 942 34.91 -25.12 36.83
CA GLU A 942 33.45 -25.04 36.62
C GLU A 942 32.81 -23.85 37.38
N ASP A 943 33.54 -23.20 38.27
CA ASP A 943 33.10 -22.00 39.01
C ASP A 943 33.40 -20.67 38.28
N ASN A 944 34.14 -20.64 37.17
CA ASN A 944 34.51 -19.41 36.44
C ASN A 944 33.89 -19.34 35.04
N PHE A 945 32.56 -19.40 34.96
CA PHE A 945 31.85 -19.16 33.69
C PHE A 945 31.94 -17.67 33.32
N GLN A 946 32.42 -17.35 32.12
CA GLN A 946 32.33 -15.99 31.57
C GLN A 946 31.37 -15.97 30.38
N GLY A 947 30.26 -15.24 30.56
CA GLY A 947 29.29 -14.92 29.51
C GLY A 947 29.58 -13.57 28.87
N GLY A 948 29.13 -13.39 27.62
CA GLY A 948 29.29 -12.12 26.92
C GLY A 948 28.47 -12.00 25.64
N TYR A 949 28.63 -10.85 24.98
CA TYR A 949 27.95 -10.50 23.74
C TYR A 949 28.84 -10.74 22.53
N THR A 950 28.25 -11.15 21.42
CA THR A 950 28.96 -11.30 20.14
C THR A 950 28.66 -10.10 19.26
N PHE A 951 29.66 -9.28 18.95
CA PHE A 951 29.56 -8.11 18.07
C PHE A 951 30.20 -8.35 16.70
N LEU A 952 30.01 -7.41 15.77
CA LEU A 952 30.88 -7.29 14.61
C LEU A 952 32.18 -6.57 15.00
N ALA A 953 33.29 -7.02 14.44
CA ALA A 953 34.56 -6.29 14.49
C ALA A 953 34.52 -5.06 13.57
N ASN A 954 35.59 -4.25 13.58
CA ASN A 954 35.68 -3.02 12.80
C ASN A 954 35.62 -3.21 11.27
N ASP A 955 35.85 -4.43 10.78
CA ASP A 955 35.70 -4.77 9.37
C ASP A 955 34.24 -5.03 8.94
N GLY A 956 33.30 -5.04 9.89
CA GLY A 956 31.88 -5.32 9.66
C GLY A 956 31.57 -6.78 9.28
N LYS A 957 32.54 -7.69 9.35
CA LYS A 957 32.40 -9.08 8.87
C LYS A 957 32.82 -10.11 9.90
N THR A 958 33.91 -9.88 10.62
CA THR A 958 34.40 -10.81 11.64
C THR A 958 33.65 -10.63 12.95
N LEU A 959 33.53 -11.72 13.71
CA LEU A 959 32.88 -11.70 15.02
C LEU A 959 33.88 -11.27 16.10
N GLN A 960 33.46 -10.36 16.96
CA GLN A 960 34.19 -9.93 18.14
C GLN A 960 33.42 -10.35 19.39
N PHE A 961 34.01 -11.20 20.21
CA PHE A 961 33.42 -11.65 21.48
C PHE A 961 33.83 -10.70 22.60
N VAL A 962 32.84 -10.12 23.29
CA VAL A 962 33.06 -9.18 24.38
C VAL A 962 32.41 -9.72 25.63
N ILE A 963 33.22 -10.05 26.63
CA ILE A 963 32.75 -10.47 27.95
C ILE A 963 31.90 -9.37 28.60
N TYR A 964 30.86 -9.76 29.32
CA TYR A 964 29.89 -8.82 29.88
C TYR A 964 30.55 -7.75 30.76
N SER A 965 31.54 -8.10 31.59
CA SER A 965 32.23 -7.14 32.46
C SER A 965 32.86 -5.97 31.69
N ASN A 966 33.43 -6.23 30.51
CA ASN A 966 33.96 -5.19 29.63
C ASN A 966 32.85 -4.32 29.04
N PHE A 967 31.72 -4.93 28.66
CA PHE A 967 30.57 -4.18 28.17
C PHE A 967 29.91 -3.33 29.27
N GLN A 968 29.80 -3.88 30.49
CA GLN A 968 29.27 -3.20 31.67
C GLN A 968 30.13 -1.99 32.05
N ALA A 969 31.45 -2.08 31.90
CA ALA A 969 32.36 -0.97 32.19
C ALA A 969 32.08 0.29 31.36
N LEU A 970 31.40 0.15 30.21
CA LEU A 970 30.94 1.29 29.42
C LEU A 970 29.98 2.20 30.19
N PHE A 971 29.26 1.68 31.20
CA PHE A 971 28.27 2.40 31.99
C PHE A 971 28.80 2.97 33.31
N ASN A 972 30.11 2.86 33.58
CA ASN A 972 30.72 3.30 34.84
C ASN A 972 30.67 4.82 35.07
N SER A 973 30.60 5.60 33.99
CA SER A 973 30.47 7.06 34.01
C SER A 973 29.07 7.57 34.35
N ILE A 974 28.08 6.69 34.42
CA ILE A 974 26.69 7.08 34.64
C ILE A 974 26.46 7.30 36.15
N PRO A 975 25.87 8.45 36.55
CA PRO A 975 25.54 8.69 37.95
C PRO A 975 24.65 7.58 38.51
N SER A 976 24.95 7.12 39.72
CA SER A 976 24.16 6.08 40.41
C SER A 976 22.68 6.43 40.59
N THR A 977 22.31 7.71 40.44
CA THR A 977 20.93 8.23 40.50
C THR A 977 20.16 8.09 39.18
N VAL A 978 20.76 7.58 38.11
CA VAL A 978 20.12 7.33 36.80
C VAL A 978 19.64 5.88 36.76
N ASN A 979 18.37 5.67 36.40
CA ASN A 979 17.80 4.35 36.23
C ASN A 979 18.24 3.76 34.87
N ARG A 980 18.78 2.53 34.89
CA ARG A 980 19.32 1.86 33.71
C ARG A 980 18.56 0.58 33.46
N SER A 981 17.93 0.51 32.30
CA SER A 981 17.20 -0.67 31.85
C SER A 981 17.94 -1.33 30.70
N VAL A 982 18.27 -2.62 30.84
CA VAL A 982 18.92 -3.41 29.80
C VAL A 982 18.05 -4.60 29.44
N LEU A 983 17.59 -4.66 28.19
CA LEU A 983 16.88 -5.79 27.62
C LEU A 983 17.86 -6.65 26.82
N VAL A 984 17.93 -7.95 27.13
CA VAL A 984 18.82 -8.88 26.43
C VAL A 984 18.02 -10.02 25.81
N ASP A 985 17.94 -10.02 24.48
CA ASP A 985 17.44 -11.12 23.67
C ASP A 985 18.61 -11.77 22.95
N SER A 986 19.20 -12.76 23.60
CA SER A 986 20.36 -13.46 23.06
C SER A 986 20.45 -14.91 23.47
N SER A 987 21.21 -15.69 22.70
CA SER A 987 21.72 -16.98 23.20
C SER A 987 22.51 -16.74 24.50
N TYR A 988 22.32 -17.59 25.52
CA TYR A 988 22.98 -17.47 26.82
C TYR A 988 22.72 -16.14 27.56
N SER A 989 21.56 -15.52 27.33
CA SER A 989 21.15 -14.27 27.98
C SER A 989 21.11 -14.39 29.51
N THR A 990 20.85 -15.59 30.04
CA THR A 990 20.91 -15.91 31.47
C THR A 990 22.32 -15.79 32.04
N GLU A 991 23.31 -16.42 31.40
CA GLU A 991 24.69 -16.42 31.85
C GLU A 991 25.33 -15.03 31.75
N ILE A 992 24.84 -14.22 30.81
CA ILE A 992 25.16 -12.79 30.71
C ILE A 992 24.57 -12.02 31.90
N ALA A 993 23.37 -12.38 32.35
CA ALA A 993 22.62 -11.65 33.39
C ALA A 993 22.79 -12.19 34.82
N LEU A 994 23.34 -13.40 35.02
CA LEU A 994 23.42 -14.09 36.31
C LEU A 994 24.34 -13.36 37.31
N PRO A 995 23.87 -13.08 38.54
CA PRO A 995 24.64 -12.40 39.58
C PRO A 995 25.82 -13.19 40.15
N ASN A 996 25.83 -14.52 40.06
CA ASN A 996 26.82 -15.37 40.76
C ASN A 996 28.25 -15.27 40.21
N ASN A 997 28.44 -14.71 39.02
CA ASN A 997 29.76 -14.33 38.49
C ASN A 997 30.23 -12.94 38.98
N TYR A 998 29.49 -12.30 39.90
CA TYR A 998 29.68 -10.91 40.31
C TYR A 998 29.72 -10.77 41.84
N SER A 999 30.70 -10.00 42.32
CA SER A 999 30.62 -9.44 43.67
C SER A 999 29.47 -8.42 43.72
N PRO A 1000 28.54 -8.48 44.68
CA PRO A 1000 27.47 -7.50 44.87
C PRO A 1000 27.94 -6.04 44.94
N SER A 1001 29.23 -5.82 45.23
CA SER A 1001 29.89 -4.50 45.21
C SER A 1001 30.00 -3.85 43.82
N ASN A 1002 29.81 -4.61 42.73
CA ASN A 1002 30.02 -4.13 41.36
C ASN A 1002 28.73 -3.78 40.62
N TYR A 1003 27.56 -4.01 41.23
CA TYR A 1003 26.35 -3.37 40.73
C TYR A 1003 26.45 -1.88 41.07
N VAL A 1004 26.78 -1.09 40.06
CA VAL A 1004 26.48 0.34 40.11
C VAL A 1004 24.98 0.44 40.41
N ASN A 1005 24.59 1.12 41.49
CA ASN A 1005 23.19 1.21 41.93
C ASN A 1005 22.27 1.60 40.76
N ASN A 1006 21.06 1.03 40.70
CA ASN A 1006 19.99 1.33 39.72
C ASN A 1006 20.16 0.76 38.28
N THR A 1007 20.76 -0.43 38.13
CA THR A 1007 20.61 -1.24 36.89
C THR A 1007 19.57 -2.34 37.05
N ASN A 1008 18.70 -2.46 36.07
CA ASN A 1008 17.71 -3.52 35.88
C ASN A 1008 17.97 -4.22 34.54
N ILE A 1009 18.18 -5.53 34.55
CA ILE A 1009 18.39 -6.35 33.37
C ILE A 1009 17.21 -7.29 33.22
N ILE A 1010 16.60 -7.33 32.04
CA ILE A 1010 15.54 -8.30 31.72
C ILE A 1010 16.06 -9.23 30.62
N SER A 1011 15.96 -10.53 30.84
CA SER A 1011 16.40 -11.55 29.90
C SER A 1011 15.47 -12.77 29.92
N SER A 1012 15.58 -13.60 28.89
CA SER A 1012 15.01 -14.95 28.87
C SER A 1012 15.89 -15.96 29.62
N LEU A 1013 15.31 -17.00 30.24
CA LEU A 1013 16.08 -18.12 30.80
C LEU A 1013 15.89 -19.42 30.08
N SER A 1014 16.97 -20.06 29.65
CA SER A 1014 16.98 -21.49 29.37
C SER A 1014 17.57 -22.26 30.55
N PHE A 1015 16.75 -22.76 31.47
CA PHE A 1015 17.22 -23.81 32.37
C PHE A 1015 17.31 -25.13 31.59
N ASN A 1016 18.52 -25.69 31.48
CA ASN A 1016 18.79 -27.08 31.05
C ASN A 1016 18.44 -27.49 29.60
N GLN A 1017 18.02 -26.57 28.73
CA GLN A 1017 17.88 -26.89 27.31
C GLN A 1017 19.15 -26.51 26.55
N LYS A 1018 19.71 -27.45 25.77
CA LYS A 1018 20.74 -27.13 24.78
C LYS A 1018 20.23 -25.94 23.97
N PRO A 1019 21.06 -24.90 23.71
CA PRO A 1019 20.65 -23.76 22.92
C PRO A 1019 19.98 -24.26 21.65
N PHE A 1020 18.86 -23.65 21.28
CA PHE A 1020 18.23 -23.92 20.00
C PHE A 1020 19.30 -23.87 18.91
N ILE A 1021 19.49 -24.97 18.19
CA ILE A 1021 20.39 -25.02 17.04
C ILE A 1021 19.87 -24.06 15.94
N SER A 1022 18.58 -23.69 16.00
CA SER A 1022 18.00 -22.67 15.13
C SER A 1022 18.53 -21.28 15.51
N GLN A 1023 19.15 -20.64 14.53
CA GLN A 1023 19.75 -19.30 14.58
C GLN A 1023 18.66 -18.20 14.60
N GLN A 1024 17.73 -18.25 15.56
CA GLN A 1024 16.55 -17.40 15.65
C GLN A 1024 16.40 -16.74 17.03
N SER A 1025 15.61 -15.65 17.07
CA SER A 1025 15.13 -14.98 18.29
C SER A 1025 14.50 -15.97 19.26
N CYS A 1026 14.63 -15.73 20.57
CA CYS A 1026 13.87 -16.48 21.56
C CYS A 1026 12.41 -15.98 21.71
N GLY A 1027 11.99 -15.06 20.84
CA GLY A 1027 10.63 -14.50 20.78
C GLY A 1027 10.30 -13.56 21.94
N PHE A 1028 11.30 -13.19 22.74
CA PHE A 1028 11.11 -12.50 24.00
C PHE A 1028 10.78 -11.02 23.79
N VAL A 1029 11.55 -10.33 22.94
CA VAL A 1029 11.28 -8.92 22.59
C VAL A 1029 9.93 -8.79 21.86
N GLU A 1030 9.61 -9.73 20.99
CA GLU A 1030 8.36 -9.77 20.24
C GLU A 1030 7.18 -9.91 21.21
N ALA A 1031 7.21 -10.85 22.14
CA ALA A 1031 6.17 -11.00 23.16
C ALA A 1031 6.02 -9.75 24.04
N LEU A 1032 7.14 -9.08 24.37
CA LEU A 1032 7.11 -7.81 25.10
C LEU A 1032 6.41 -6.71 24.30
N ASN A 1033 6.68 -6.61 23.00
CA ASN A 1033 6.02 -5.64 22.11
C ASN A 1033 4.50 -5.83 22.10
N ILE A 1034 4.03 -7.08 22.06
CA ILE A 1034 2.60 -7.42 22.12
C ILE A 1034 1.99 -6.94 23.43
N ILE A 1035 2.65 -7.24 24.55
CA ILE A 1035 2.17 -6.86 25.89
C ILE A 1035 2.11 -5.34 26.06
N MET A 1036 3.11 -4.61 25.55
CA MET A 1036 3.12 -3.15 25.55
C MET A 1036 1.94 -2.59 24.73
N ALA A 1037 1.70 -3.14 23.54
CA ALA A 1037 0.60 -2.73 22.68
C ALA A 1037 -0.78 -3.00 23.31
N GLU A 1038 -0.97 -4.16 23.95
CA GLU A 1038 -2.20 -4.49 24.68
C GLU A 1038 -2.46 -3.55 25.85
N GLN A 1039 -1.42 -3.23 26.64
CA GLN A 1039 -1.53 -2.28 27.76
C GLN A 1039 -1.92 -0.88 27.28
N ASN A 1040 -1.31 -0.44 26.18
CA ASN A 1040 -1.65 0.84 25.57
C ASN A 1040 -3.10 0.87 25.10
N ARG A 1041 -3.55 -0.21 24.41
CA ARG A 1041 -4.94 -0.38 23.96
C ARG A 1041 -5.95 -0.33 25.10
N ALA A 1042 -5.61 -0.93 26.24
CA ALA A 1042 -6.48 -0.96 27.41
C ALA A 1042 -6.50 0.36 28.21
N GLY A 1043 -5.70 1.36 27.82
CA GLY A 1043 -5.57 2.63 28.57
C GLY A 1043 -5.00 2.44 29.99
N LEU A 1044 -4.38 1.29 30.25
CA LEU A 1044 -3.88 0.91 31.57
C LEU A 1044 -2.52 1.55 31.85
N PRO A 1045 -2.10 1.71 33.11
CA PRO A 1045 -0.82 2.33 33.49
C PRO A 1045 0.41 1.70 32.79
N LEU A 1046 1.52 2.45 32.76
CA LEU A 1046 2.79 1.89 32.26
C LEU A 1046 3.12 0.60 33.02
N LEU A 1047 3.73 -0.34 32.30
CA LEU A 1047 4.08 -1.62 32.90
C LEU A 1047 5.10 -1.43 34.00
N THR A 1048 4.97 -2.24 35.05
CA THR A 1048 6.05 -2.49 36.00
C THR A 1048 6.89 -3.65 35.49
N TYR A 1049 8.13 -3.81 35.97
CA TYR A 1049 8.91 -5.01 35.63
C TYR A 1049 8.16 -6.28 36.06
N ASP A 1050 7.54 -6.29 37.23
CA ASP A 1050 6.74 -7.41 37.73
C ASP A 1050 5.55 -7.72 36.80
N ASN A 1051 4.87 -6.69 36.29
CA ASN A 1051 3.77 -6.86 35.34
C ASN A 1051 4.28 -7.44 34.02
N ILE A 1052 5.45 -7.01 33.55
CA ILE A 1052 6.08 -7.56 32.34
C ILE A 1052 6.41 -9.02 32.51
N ILE A 1053 7.12 -9.37 33.58
CA ILE A 1053 7.48 -10.76 33.87
C ILE A 1053 6.21 -11.61 33.96
N THR A 1054 5.22 -11.17 34.74
CA THR A 1054 3.96 -11.90 34.92
C THR A 1054 3.22 -12.09 33.60
N LYS A 1055 3.12 -11.05 32.77
CA LYS A 1055 2.42 -11.15 31.48
C LYS A 1055 3.19 -11.99 30.47
N LEU A 1056 4.53 -11.89 30.43
CA LEU A 1056 5.37 -12.69 29.56
C LEU A 1056 5.33 -14.17 29.93
N THR A 1057 5.41 -14.51 31.22
CA THR A 1057 5.30 -15.89 31.71
C THR A 1057 3.96 -16.53 31.32
N ASN A 1058 2.89 -15.74 31.23
CA ASN A 1058 1.56 -16.21 30.85
C ASN A 1058 1.24 -16.05 29.36
N ASN A 1059 2.16 -15.54 28.53
CA ASN A 1059 1.90 -15.31 27.12
C ASN A 1059 2.04 -16.63 26.32
N PRO A 1060 0.96 -17.11 25.67
CA PRO A 1060 1.00 -18.38 24.94
C PRO A 1060 1.91 -18.36 23.70
N LEU A 1061 2.31 -17.18 23.23
CA LEU A 1061 3.25 -17.01 22.12
C LEU A 1061 4.72 -17.17 22.55
N TYR A 1062 4.99 -17.20 23.86
CA TYR A 1062 6.32 -17.47 24.39
C TYR A 1062 6.59 -18.99 24.38
N ILE A 1063 6.85 -19.51 23.18
CA ILE A 1063 7.03 -20.94 22.89
C ILE A 1063 8.50 -21.29 23.10
N GLY A 1064 8.93 -21.62 24.33
CA GLY A 1064 10.35 -21.97 24.52
C GLY A 1064 10.74 -22.78 25.73
N GLY A 1065 9.85 -23.05 26.70
CA GLY A 1065 10.29 -23.60 28.00
C GLY A 1065 11.27 -22.67 28.73
N GLN A 1066 11.44 -21.45 28.22
CA GLN A 1066 12.21 -20.40 28.84
C GLN A 1066 11.32 -19.61 29.78
N LEU A 1067 11.88 -19.00 30.82
CA LEU A 1067 11.13 -18.10 31.72
C LEU A 1067 11.78 -16.71 31.67
N PRO A 1068 11.01 -15.63 31.50
CA PRO A 1068 11.56 -14.29 31.62
C PRO A 1068 12.04 -14.07 33.06
N GLN A 1069 13.21 -13.45 33.25
CA GLN A 1069 13.67 -12.97 34.55
C GLN A 1069 14.07 -11.52 34.52
N LEU A 1070 13.94 -10.92 35.72
CA LEU A 1070 14.43 -9.61 36.06
C LEU A 1070 15.59 -9.75 37.04
N PHE A 1071 16.73 -9.16 36.71
CA PHE A 1071 17.85 -8.97 37.60
C PHE A 1071 17.95 -7.48 37.96
N ALA A 1072 17.59 -7.13 39.19
CA ALA A 1072 17.56 -5.75 39.66
C ALA A 1072 18.53 -5.55 40.84
N SER A 1073 19.31 -4.48 40.79
CA SER A 1073 20.21 -4.07 41.89
C SER A 1073 19.48 -3.46 43.08
N THR A 1074 18.23 -3.06 42.90
CA THR A 1074 17.40 -2.33 43.88
C THR A 1074 15.93 -2.69 43.67
N PRO A 1075 15.10 -2.77 44.73
CA PRO A 1075 13.70 -3.18 44.65
C PRO A 1075 12.77 -2.07 44.11
N TYR A 1076 13.09 -1.49 42.95
CA TYR A 1076 12.20 -0.53 42.28
C TYR A 1076 11.10 -1.24 41.49
N LYS A 1077 9.89 -0.70 41.61
CA LYS A 1077 8.64 -1.34 41.15
C LYS A 1077 8.21 -0.93 39.74
N ILE A 1078 8.92 -0.09 38.98
CA ILE A 1078 8.39 0.47 37.72
C ILE A 1078 9.38 0.28 36.56
N PHE A 1079 8.90 -0.29 35.45
CA PHE A 1079 9.68 -0.43 34.22
C PHE A 1079 9.59 0.90 33.46
N LEU A 1080 10.74 1.52 33.20
CA LEU A 1080 10.90 2.72 32.38
C LEU A 1080 10.21 4.01 32.91
N ALA A 1081 10.06 4.16 34.23
CA ALA A 1081 9.76 5.44 34.86
C ALA A 1081 11.05 6.07 35.40
#